data_AF-A0A834MGW7-F1
#
_entry.id   AF-A0A834MGW7-F1
#
_cell.length_a   1.000
_cell.length_b   1.000
_cell.length_c   1.000
_cell.angle_alpha   90.00
_cell.angle_beta   90.00
_cell.angle_gamma   90.00
#
_symmetry.space_group_name_H-M   'P 1'
#
loop_
_entity.id
_entity.type
_entity.pdbx_description
1 polymer ?
#
loop_
_entity_poly.entity_id
_entity_poly.type
_entity_poly.pdbx_seq_one_letter_code
_entity_poly.pdbx_strand_id
1 'polypeptide(L)'
;MQFTNLVLCACAILIFATSYLKSNISILIFVVGTYSLLGFITPNVVYNLTFSDLNEQQRLVWYPNEHDAKMCVMKGKDEENCQNYIRIMAKTAQGRLLLCGTNAFKPICREYNVLNRNYTVENEKAGQAVCPYDPHHNSTAIYVDGDLYTGTVADFSGMDPIIYREPLQTEQYDSMSLNAPDFVGSVTQGDYVYFFFRETAVEYINCGKAVYSRVARVCKNDRGGPHRFRNRWTSFLKSRLNCSVTGEFPFYFNEIQSTTDLIYGKYGDVSAQLIYGTFTTPPNSISGSAVCAFSLQEITDTFEGNFKEQAAINSNWLPVLSSKVPDPRPGQCHNDSRTLPDLTLNFIKTHSLMDESVPNFFGQPIVIRTSFHYRFTQIAVDPQVKVPGGKSYDVLFIGTDNGKIIKAVNGLSAETRHGVRPVVVEEIQVFPVHVPVRGIKIMKGGGKDEGRLIVVSDSEVQSLRLHRCDSNKISSCSECVALQDPYCAWDKVQGKCRSKGVGRWGEESYFFQSVATGEHVACPPPKSKDAGSVGGLSSNQPKFSDHMPNKEQPDGQIINIIPDKPYENTGPSVTATDALPNQYSVETLIMAVVAGAVSALVVGFIAGYLCGRKCHKDEDDNLPYPDTEYEYFEQRQNMNSRITAEPKLLPQEEVTYAEPVLVPQPPPKNYSPKSTLRKGPHQNNAETLFQFQTDGGYNGRDNYRGRDNFGTLRSHQGDNFRRGDGFATTRSVKKVYL
;
A
#
# COMPACT_ATOMS: atom_id res chain seq x y z
N MET A 1 17.69 41.72 6.46
CA MET A 1 16.22 41.92 6.52
C MET A 1 15.67 40.91 7.51
N GLN A 2 14.89 41.37 8.49
CA GLN A 2 14.44 40.59 9.65
C GLN A 2 13.57 39.41 9.24
N PHE A 3 13.90 38.22 9.73
CA PHE A 3 13.05 37.02 9.66
C PHE A 3 11.96 37.13 10.73
N THR A 4 10.71 37.27 10.31
CA THR A 4 9.54 37.17 11.19
C THR A 4 9.01 35.74 11.19
N ASN A 5 9.37 34.97 12.22
CA ASN A 5 8.67 33.75 12.60
C ASN A 5 7.31 34.14 13.15
N LEU A 6 6.22 33.87 12.40
CA LEU A 6 4.87 34.15 12.86
C LEU A 6 4.38 32.97 13.73
N VAL A 7 4.59 33.05 15.04
CA VAL A 7 3.98 32.14 16.03
C VAL A 7 2.58 32.66 16.34
N LEU A 8 1.55 32.17 15.63
CA LEU A 8 0.15 32.43 15.99
C LEU A 8 -0.26 31.47 17.13
N CYS A 9 -0.30 32.02 18.35
CA CYS A 9 -0.73 31.31 19.55
C CYS A 9 -2.25 31.44 19.73
N ALA A 10 -3.00 30.45 19.24
CA ALA A 10 -4.37 30.17 19.68
C ALA A 10 -4.66 28.68 19.40
N CYS A 11 -4.78 27.87 20.47
CA CYS A 11 -4.69 26.40 20.49
C CYS A 11 -3.24 25.89 20.37
N ALA A 12 -2.87 24.91 21.20
CA ALA A 12 -1.51 24.39 21.36
C ALA A 12 -1.00 23.60 20.13
N ILE A 13 -0.91 24.27 18.99
CA ILE A 13 -0.45 23.78 17.70
C ILE A 13 0.78 24.60 17.34
N LEU A 14 1.93 23.95 17.21
CA LEU A 14 3.15 24.59 16.71
C LEU A 14 3.27 24.25 15.22
N ILE A 15 3.41 25.29 14.40
CA ILE A 15 3.51 25.18 12.94
C ILE A 15 4.94 25.55 12.54
N PHE A 16 5.61 24.69 11.78
CA PHE A 16 6.84 25.02 11.07
C PHE A 16 6.55 25.01 9.56
N ALA A 17 6.72 26.17 8.93
CA ALA A 17 6.55 26.36 7.50
C ALA A 17 7.74 27.17 6.95
N THR A 18 8.35 26.70 5.87
CA THR A 18 9.41 27.44 5.17
C THR A 18 8.77 28.46 4.24
N SER A 19 9.03 29.75 4.46
CA SER A 19 8.38 30.88 3.77
C SER A 19 8.78 31.06 2.29
N TYR A 20 9.67 30.21 1.77
CA TYR A 20 10.14 30.27 0.39
C TYR A 20 10.18 28.86 -0.19
N LEU A 21 9.43 28.65 -1.29
CA LEU A 21 9.30 27.46 -2.13
C LEU A 21 8.18 26.48 -1.72
N LYS A 22 7.19 26.34 -2.63
CA LYS A 22 6.28 25.17 -2.73
C LYS A 22 7.17 23.94 -2.92
N SER A 23 7.48 23.20 -1.87
CA SER A 23 8.49 22.14 -1.97
C SER A 23 8.02 20.91 -1.21
N ASN A 24 7.87 19.76 -1.87
CA ASN A 24 7.46 18.51 -1.26
C ASN A 24 8.35 18.15 -0.05
N ILE A 25 7.81 18.27 1.16
CA ILE A 25 8.45 17.85 2.40
C ILE A 25 8.27 16.34 2.56
N SER A 26 9.37 15.63 2.77
CA SER A 26 9.35 14.22 3.17
C SER A 26 9.85 14.08 4.61
N ILE A 27 9.19 13.23 5.40
CA ILE A 27 9.68 12.90 6.75
C ILE A 27 10.65 11.72 6.67
N LEU A 28 11.84 11.87 7.25
CA LEU A 28 12.56 10.76 7.87
C LEU A 28 12.99 11.16 9.29
N ILE A 29 12.23 10.71 10.28
CA ILE A 29 12.49 11.01 11.70
C ILE A 29 13.27 9.86 12.34
N PHE A 30 14.45 10.16 12.88
CA PHE A 30 15.18 9.25 13.77
C PHE A 30 15.21 9.75 15.21
N VAL A 31 14.85 8.87 16.12
CA VAL A 31 15.05 9.07 17.56
C VAL A 31 16.42 8.51 17.92
N VAL A 32 17.43 9.36 18.09
CA VAL A 32 18.78 8.96 18.54
C VAL A 32 18.89 9.09 20.07
N GLY A 33 18.48 8.06 20.81
CA GLY A 33 18.65 8.05 22.28
C GLY A 33 18.09 9.32 22.97
N THR A 34 18.82 9.88 23.94
CA THR A 34 18.41 11.09 24.71
C THR A 34 18.54 12.40 23.94
N TYR A 35 19.24 12.42 22.80
CA TYR A 35 19.31 13.56 21.88
C TYR A 35 18.64 13.13 20.58
N SER A 36 17.33 13.11 20.60
CA SER A 36 16.54 12.80 19.42
C SER A 36 16.93 13.82 18.30
N LEU A 37 16.97 13.39 17.04
CA LEU A 37 17.37 14.22 15.89
C LEU A 37 16.15 14.26 14.95
N LEU A 38 15.36 15.34 15.00
CA LEU A 38 14.18 15.46 14.14
C LEU A 38 14.65 15.97 12.78
N GLY A 39 15.03 15.03 11.91
CA GLY A 39 15.38 15.26 10.52
C GLY A 39 14.17 15.64 9.68
N PHE A 40 13.95 16.92 9.37
CA PHE A 40 12.99 17.29 8.33
C PHE A 40 13.72 17.47 7.02
N ILE A 41 13.16 16.92 5.95
CA ILE A 41 13.76 17.00 4.64
C ILE A 41 12.86 17.87 3.78
N THR A 42 13.39 18.99 3.34
CA THR A 42 12.91 19.66 2.12
C THR A 42 13.82 19.27 0.97
N PRO A 43 13.43 19.55 -0.29
CA PRO A 43 14.36 19.42 -1.39
C PRO A 43 15.65 20.18 -1.07
N ASN A 44 16.77 19.49 -1.21
CA ASN A 44 18.13 19.96 -0.98
C ASN A 44 18.53 20.23 0.48
N VAL A 45 17.65 20.13 1.48
CA VAL A 45 18.01 20.51 2.87
C VAL A 45 17.48 19.50 3.89
N VAL A 46 18.34 19.14 4.84
CA VAL A 46 17.97 18.34 6.03
C VAL A 46 18.07 19.23 7.26
N TYR A 47 16.94 19.50 7.92
CA TYR A 47 16.85 20.25 9.16
C TYR A 47 16.95 19.32 10.36
N ASN A 48 17.65 19.76 11.39
CA ASN A 48 17.64 19.16 12.72
C ASN A 48 16.83 20.07 13.64
N LEU A 49 15.61 19.66 13.99
CA LEU A 49 14.71 20.43 14.86
C LEU A 49 14.59 19.84 16.27
N THR A 50 14.22 20.69 17.22
CA THR A 50 13.82 20.30 18.58
C THR A 50 12.40 19.73 18.65
N PHE A 51 12.17 18.77 19.54
CA PHE A 51 10.87 18.07 19.66
C PHE A 51 9.76 18.91 20.29
N SER A 52 10.11 19.74 21.28
CA SER A 52 9.14 20.52 22.05
C SER A 52 8.56 21.64 21.22
N ASP A 53 9.39 22.36 20.48
CA ASP A 53 9.00 23.65 19.90
C ASP A 53 9.26 23.72 18.38
N LEU A 54 9.75 22.63 17.77
CA LEU A 54 10.13 22.58 16.35
C LEU A 54 11.17 23.65 15.95
N ASN A 55 11.96 24.14 16.91
CA ASN A 55 13.02 25.11 16.63
C ASN A 55 14.21 24.44 15.94
N GLU A 56 14.71 25.09 14.87
CA GLU A 56 15.89 24.67 14.13
C GLU A 56 17.15 24.79 15.00
N GLN A 57 17.82 23.66 15.19
CA GLN A 57 19.16 23.63 15.77
C GLN A 57 20.20 23.78 14.67
N GLN A 58 20.03 23.03 13.58
CA GLN A 58 20.99 22.92 12.49
C GLN A 58 20.32 22.61 11.17
N ARG A 59 21.04 22.84 10.07
CA ARG A 59 20.67 22.36 8.74
C ARG A 59 21.88 21.86 7.97
N LEU A 60 21.68 20.80 7.19
CA LEU A 60 22.59 20.31 6.19
C LEU A 60 22.02 20.67 4.81
N VAL A 61 22.84 21.29 3.97
CA VAL A 61 22.45 21.70 2.62
C VAL A 61 23.17 20.83 1.61
N TRP A 62 22.43 20.23 0.69
CA TRP A 62 22.90 19.32 -0.35
C TRP A 62 22.08 19.50 -1.64
N TYR A 63 22.50 20.47 -2.45
CA TYR A 63 21.98 20.67 -3.81
C TYR A 63 22.59 19.70 -4.83
N PRO A 64 21.87 19.38 -5.92
CA PRO A 64 22.46 18.72 -7.05
C PRO A 64 23.45 19.65 -7.78
N ASN A 65 24.39 19.05 -8.49
CA ASN A 65 25.29 19.81 -9.36
C ASN A 65 24.49 20.46 -10.51
N GLU A 66 24.87 21.67 -10.93
CA GLU A 66 24.16 22.37 -12.01
C GLU A 66 24.10 21.57 -13.31
N HIS A 67 25.17 20.81 -13.62
CA HIS A 67 25.19 19.95 -14.80
C HIS A 67 24.14 18.84 -14.70
N ASP A 68 24.04 18.17 -13.56
CA ASP A 68 23.07 17.09 -13.34
C ASP A 68 21.63 17.63 -13.37
N ALA A 69 21.38 18.81 -12.79
CA ALA A 69 20.10 19.49 -12.87
C ALA A 69 19.71 19.86 -14.31
N LYS A 70 20.64 20.45 -15.09
CA LYS A 70 20.42 20.77 -16.51
C LYS A 70 20.16 19.51 -17.34
N MET A 71 20.92 18.44 -17.09
CA MET A 71 20.72 17.14 -17.76
C MET A 71 19.34 16.53 -17.42
N CYS A 72 18.87 16.67 -16.19
CA CYS A 72 17.54 16.23 -15.78
C CYS A 72 16.43 16.96 -16.57
N VAL A 73 16.53 18.29 -16.70
CA VAL A 73 15.57 19.08 -17.49
C VAL A 73 15.65 18.72 -18.98
N MET A 74 16.85 18.53 -19.53
CA MET A 74 17.03 18.08 -20.92
C MET A 74 16.44 16.68 -21.19
N LYS A 75 16.29 15.84 -20.17
CA LYS A 75 15.60 14.54 -20.25
C LYS A 75 14.07 14.65 -20.12
N GLY A 76 13.53 15.87 -20.11
CA GLY A 76 12.08 16.13 -20.11
C GLY A 76 11.42 16.09 -18.73
N LYS A 77 12.20 16.25 -17.64
CA LYS A 77 11.65 16.37 -16.28
C LYS A 77 11.46 17.83 -15.88
N ASP A 78 10.49 18.08 -15.01
CA ASP A 78 10.21 19.43 -14.51
C ASP A 78 11.36 19.96 -13.65
N GLU A 79 11.60 21.27 -13.72
CA GLU A 79 12.65 21.94 -12.93
C GLU A 79 12.46 21.77 -11.41
N GLU A 80 11.20 21.67 -10.95
CA GLU A 80 10.85 21.37 -9.56
C GLU A 80 11.27 19.95 -9.16
N ASN A 81 11.16 18.99 -10.08
CA ASN A 81 11.54 17.59 -9.85
C ASN A 81 13.05 17.36 -10.01
N CYS A 82 13.75 18.25 -10.71
CA CYS A 82 15.21 18.23 -10.89
C CYS A 82 16.00 18.80 -9.69
N GLN A 83 15.53 18.52 -8.48
CA GLN A 83 16.18 18.85 -7.21
C GLN A 83 16.71 17.59 -6.53
N ASN A 84 17.42 17.74 -5.41
CA ASN A 84 17.84 16.62 -4.60
C ASN A 84 16.83 16.33 -3.48
N TYR A 85 15.98 15.32 -3.66
CA TYR A 85 15.04 14.88 -2.64
C TYR A 85 15.68 13.79 -1.79
N ILE A 86 15.93 14.05 -0.50
CA ILE A 86 16.49 13.03 0.38
C ILE A 86 15.40 12.00 0.71
N ARG A 87 15.66 10.73 0.43
CA ARG A 87 14.69 9.63 0.58
C ARG A 87 15.13 8.60 1.61
N ILE A 88 16.42 8.57 1.95
CA ILE A 88 16.97 7.67 2.94
C ILE A 88 17.86 8.47 3.88
N MET A 89 17.66 8.21 5.16
CA MET A 89 18.53 8.65 6.24
C MET A 89 18.70 7.43 7.14
N ALA A 90 19.92 7.14 7.58
CA ALA A 90 20.19 6.01 8.47
C ALA A 90 21.42 6.30 9.32
N LYS A 91 21.39 5.88 10.59
CA LYS A 91 22.57 5.96 11.47
C LYS A 91 23.40 4.69 11.30
N THR A 92 24.58 4.81 10.71
CA THR A 92 25.47 3.67 10.45
C THR A 92 26.32 3.30 11.68
N ALA A 93 26.80 4.32 12.40
CA ALA A 93 27.58 4.16 13.63
C ALA A 93 27.36 5.36 14.58
N GLN A 94 27.99 5.35 15.76
CA GLN A 94 28.02 6.53 16.61
C GLN A 94 28.68 7.69 15.87
N GLY A 95 27.97 8.81 15.73
CA GLY A 95 28.45 9.98 15.00
C GLY A 95 28.45 9.85 13.47
N ARG A 96 28.00 8.73 12.89
CA ARG A 96 27.91 8.57 11.44
C ARG A 96 26.46 8.50 10.94
N LEU A 97 26.21 9.16 9.81
CA LEU A 97 24.91 9.29 9.19
C LEU A 97 25.01 9.03 7.69
N LEU A 98 24.29 8.04 7.18
CA LEU A 98 24.11 7.79 5.77
C LEU A 98 22.88 8.55 5.27
N LEU A 99 23.05 9.34 4.21
CA LEU A 99 21.96 10.04 3.52
C LEU A 99 21.96 9.66 2.04
N CYS A 100 20.81 9.34 1.47
CA CYS A 100 20.66 9.16 0.03
C CYS A 100 19.53 10.03 -0.51
N GLY A 101 19.78 10.65 -1.65
CA GLY A 101 18.80 11.49 -2.33
C GLY A 101 18.72 11.22 -3.82
N THR A 102 17.62 11.67 -4.43
CA THR A 102 17.34 11.50 -5.87
C THR A 102 18.31 12.27 -6.75
N ASN A 103 18.87 13.37 -6.23
CA ASN A 103 19.89 14.22 -6.85
C ASN A 103 19.61 14.47 -8.35
N ALA A 104 18.45 15.07 -8.64
CA ALA A 104 17.98 15.37 -10.00
C ALA A 104 17.95 14.13 -10.93
N PHE A 105 17.23 13.08 -10.51
CA PHE A 105 17.14 11.79 -11.23
C PHE A 105 18.52 11.15 -11.51
N LYS A 106 19.46 11.33 -10.58
CA LYS A 106 20.77 10.67 -10.57
C LYS A 106 21.10 10.34 -9.13
N PRO A 107 20.51 9.28 -8.55
CA PRO A 107 20.55 9.03 -7.11
C PRO A 107 21.98 8.85 -6.60
N ILE A 108 22.28 9.46 -5.46
CA ILE A 108 23.59 9.43 -4.79
C ILE A 108 23.38 9.20 -3.29
N CYS A 109 24.31 8.49 -2.66
CA CYS A 109 24.40 8.30 -1.22
C CYS A 109 25.70 8.92 -0.68
N ARG A 110 25.61 9.62 0.45
CA ARG A 110 26.73 10.21 1.19
C ARG A 110 26.75 9.73 2.63
N GLU A 111 27.92 9.32 3.09
CA GLU A 111 28.16 9.07 4.51
C GLU A 111 28.76 10.33 5.15
N TYR A 112 28.13 10.81 6.20
CA TYR A 112 28.50 11.99 6.96
C TYR A 112 29.03 11.60 8.33
N ASN A 113 30.12 12.22 8.74
CA ASN A 113 30.56 12.26 10.12
C ASN A 113 30.01 13.52 10.80
N VAL A 114 29.39 13.32 11.96
CA VAL A 114 28.69 14.32 12.75
C VAL A 114 29.48 14.56 14.03
N LEU A 115 30.44 15.48 13.95
CA LEU A 115 31.29 15.89 15.07
C LEU A 115 30.96 17.32 15.47
N ASN A 116 30.75 17.57 16.77
CA ASN A 116 30.48 18.90 17.31
C ASN A 116 29.48 19.69 16.46
N ARG A 117 28.36 19.04 16.08
CA ARG A 117 27.30 19.71 15.32
C ARG A 117 27.69 20.14 13.89
N ASN A 118 28.79 19.63 13.34
CA ASN A 118 29.15 19.81 11.93
C ASN A 118 29.02 18.50 11.16
N TYR A 119 28.59 18.61 9.91
CA TYR A 119 28.46 17.48 8.97
C TYR A 119 29.62 17.51 7.98
N THR A 120 30.48 16.50 8.00
CA THR A 120 31.57 16.34 7.04
C THR A 120 31.36 15.08 6.21
N VAL A 121 31.41 15.19 4.88
CA VAL A 121 31.27 14.04 3.98
C VAL A 121 32.53 13.17 4.10
N GLU A 122 32.37 11.90 4.50
CA GLU A 122 33.45 10.91 4.52
C GLU A 122 33.51 10.12 3.22
N ASN A 123 32.35 9.77 2.66
CA ASN A 123 32.25 8.92 1.47
C ASN A 123 31.05 9.31 0.60
N GLU A 124 31.17 9.13 -0.71
CA GLU A 124 30.10 9.31 -1.69
C GLU A 124 30.05 8.09 -2.61
N LYS A 125 28.85 7.52 -2.79
CA LYS A 125 28.61 6.36 -3.64
C LYS A 125 27.38 6.58 -4.52
N ALA A 126 27.33 5.89 -5.66
CA ALA A 126 26.13 5.85 -6.49
C ALA A 126 24.95 5.26 -5.70
N GLY A 127 23.78 5.87 -5.81
CA GLY A 127 22.55 5.45 -5.13
C GLY A 127 21.62 4.60 -5.99
N GLN A 128 22.11 4.04 -7.11
CA GLN A 128 21.33 3.15 -7.97
C GLN A 128 20.87 1.90 -7.19
N ALA A 129 19.63 1.46 -7.40
CA ALA A 129 18.96 0.39 -6.63
C ALA A 129 18.78 0.66 -5.12
N VAL A 130 19.33 1.75 -4.59
CA VAL A 130 19.22 2.14 -3.18
C VAL A 130 18.17 3.23 -3.01
N CYS A 131 18.27 4.31 -3.79
CA CYS A 131 17.42 5.48 -3.71
C CYS A 131 16.66 5.63 -5.05
N PRO A 132 15.36 6.00 -5.04
CA PRO A 132 14.62 6.20 -6.30
C PRO A 132 15.19 7.36 -7.11
N TYR A 133 14.88 7.35 -8.42
CA TYR A 133 15.19 8.44 -9.33
C TYR A 133 14.15 9.56 -9.23
N ASP A 134 12.87 9.17 -9.23
CA ASP A 134 11.73 10.07 -9.17
C ASP A 134 11.34 10.36 -7.71
N PRO A 135 11.16 11.63 -7.30
CA PRO A 135 10.76 11.97 -5.93
C PRO A 135 9.36 11.46 -5.55
N HIS A 136 8.48 11.22 -6.52
CA HIS A 136 7.14 10.70 -6.29
C HIS A 136 7.09 9.17 -6.20
N HIS A 137 8.19 8.48 -6.50
CA HIS A 137 8.25 7.03 -6.44
C HIS A 137 8.28 6.54 -4.98
N ASN A 138 7.36 5.62 -4.66
CA ASN A 138 7.23 5.02 -3.34
C ASN A 138 8.37 4.03 -3.12
N SER A 139 9.17 4.26 -2.07
CA SER A 139 10.33 3.44 -1.72
C SER A 139 10.40 3.29 -0.21
N THR A 140 11.08 2.24 0.23
CA THR A 140 11.35 1.99 1.65
C THR A 140 12.78 1.54 1.84
N ALA A 141 13.35 1.84 2.99
CA ALA A 141 14.69 1.41 3.35
C ALA A 141 14.82 1.17 4.85
N ILE A 142 15.62 0.17 5.22
CA ILE A 142 15.96 -0.13 6.61
C ILE A 142 17.44 -0.50 6.71
N TYR A 143 18.13 0.11 7.67
CA TYR A 143 19.53 -0.18 7.96
C TYR A 143 19.61 -1.10 9.18
N VAL A 144 20.12 -2.32 9.00
CA VAL A 144 20.22 -3.30 10.09
C VAL A 144 21.49 -4.13 9.92
N ASP A 145 22.14 -4.45 11.04
CA ASP A 145 23.30 -5.34 11.09
C ASP A 145 24.48 -4.92 10.17
N GLY A 146 24.61 -3.62 9.89
CA GLY A 146 25.66 -3.06 9.05
C GLY A 146 25.27 -2.87 7.58
N ASP A 147 24.15 -3.46 7.16
CA ASP A 147 23.69 -3.46 5.77
C ASP A 147 22.44 -2.60 5.58
N LEU A 148 22.33 -2.00 4.40
CA LEU A 148 21.13 -1.27 3.97
C LEU A 148 20.28 -2.17 3.07
N TYR A 149 19.03 -2.36 3.46
CA TYR A 149 18.01 -3.07 2.69
C TYR A 149 17.05 -2.06 2.09
N THR A 150 16.83 -2.11 0.78
CA THR A 150 16.00 -1.14 0.06
C THR A 150 14.96 -1.83 -0.81
N GLY A 151 13.78 -1.23 -0.91
CA GLY A 151 12.75 -1.53 -1.91
C GLY A 151 12.49 -0.28 -2.72
N THR A 152 12.89 -0.27 -3.99
CA THR A 152 12.81 0.90 -4.89
C THR A 152 12.86 0.45 -6.35
N VAL A 153 13.22 1.35 -7.27
CA VAL A 153 13.50 1.07 -8.68
C VAL A 153 14.98 1.29 -9.00
N ALA A 154 15.51 0.48 -9.92
CA ALA A 154 16.92 0.52 -10.33
C ALA A 154 17.17 1.47 -11.53
N ASP A 155 16.14 1.87 -12.26
CA ASP A 155 16.25 2.58 -13.52
C ASP A 155 15.54 3.95 -13.53
N PHE A 156 15.89 4.79 -14.51
CA PHE A 156 15.31 6.13 -14.65
C PHE A 156 13.81 6.12 -14.99
N SER A 157 13.33 5.09 -15.70
CA SER A 157 11.92 5.00 -16.11
C SER A 157 11.01 4.39 -15.04
N GLY A 158 11.58 3.80 -13.98
CA GLY A 158 10.84 3.13 -12.92
C GLY A 158 10.25 1.78 -13.35
N MET A 159 10.80 1.15 -14.39
CA MET A 159 10.33 -0.13 -14.93
C MET A 159 11.01 -1.34 -14.29
N ASP A 160 12.11 -1.16 -13.57
CA ASP A 160 12.88 -2.24 -12.93
C ASP A 160 12.77 -2.14 -11.40
N PRO A 161 11.66 -2.61 -10.80
CA PRO A 161 11.51 -2.64 -9.35
C PRO A 161 12.43 -3.68 -8.72
N ILE A 162 13.01 -3.32 -7.59
CA ILE A 162 14.08 -4.10 -6.97
C ILE A 162 13.96 -4.09 -5.45
N ILE A 163 14.17 -5.26 -4.84
CA ILE A 163 14.57 -5.36 -3.44
C ILE A 163 16.07 -5.66 -3.41
N TYR A 164 16.83 -4.75 -2.81
CA TYR A 164 18.29 -4.72 -2.90
C TYR A 164 18.95 -4.70 -1.53
N ARG A 165 20.07 -5.42 -1.42
CA ARG A 165 21.06 -5.32 -0.35
C ARG A 165 22.40 -5.72 -0.93
N GLU A 166 23.34 -4.80 -1.01
CA GLU A 166 24.62 -4.98 -1.70
C GLU A 166 25.28 -6.37 -1.39
N PRO A 167 25.57 -7.24 -2.40
CA PRO A 167 25.26 -7.14 -3.84
C PRO A 167 24.02 -7.96 -4.30
N LEU A 168 23.17 -8.43 -3.37
CA LEU A 168 21.97 -9.22 -3.68
C LEU A 168 20.81 -8.34 -4.18
N GLN A 169 20.13 -8.86 -5.21
CA GLN A 169 18.93 -8.26 -5.77
C GLN A 169 17.88 -9.30 -6.18
N THR A 170 16.63 -8.85 -6.33
CA THR A 170 15.57 -9.62 -6.99
C THR A 170 15.88 -9.84 -8.47
N GLU A 171 15.15 -10.77 -9.09
CA GLU A 171 15.31 -11.03 -10.53
C GLU A 171 14.86 -9.82 -11.34
N GLN A 172 15.67 -9.47 -12.34
CA GLN A 172 15.45 -8.28 -13.14
C GLN A 172 14.31 -8.51 -14.13
N TYR A 173 13.40 -7.54 -14.25
CA TYR A 173 12.24 -7.61 -15.14
C TYR A 173 11.32 -8.84 -14.92
N ASP A 174 11.37 -9.45 -13.74
CA ASP A 174 10.54 -10.62 -13.43
C ASP A 174 9.24 -10.22 -12.70
N SER A 175 8.15 -10.15 -13.46
CA SER A 175 6.81 -9.85 -12.94
C SER A 175 6.27 -10.86 -11.92
N MET A 176 6.84 -12.08 -11.85
CA MET A 176 6.47 -13.06 -10.82
C MET A 176 6.98 -12.61 -9.46
N SER A 177 8.20 -12.07 -9.41
CA SER A 177 8.80 -11.54 -8.19
C SER A 177 8.22 -10.19 -7.76
N LEU A 178 8.17 -9.20 -8.66
CA LEU A 178 7.69 -7.84 -8.41
C LEU A 178 7.01 -7.28 -9.66
N ASN A 179 5.77 -6.82 -9.56
CA ASN A 179 5.02 -6.28 -10.70
C ASN A 179 4.45 -4.88 -10.43
N ALA A 180 5.21 -3.85 -10.81
CA ALA A 180 4.92 -2.44 -10.52
C ALA A 180 4.55 -2.21 -9.02
N PRO A 181 5.45 -2.57 -8.08
CA PRO A 181 5.19 -2.41 -6.66
C PRO A 181 5.31 -0.95 -6.21
N ASP A 182 4.44 -0.55 -5.28
CA ASP A 182 4.58 0.65 -4.46
C ASP A 182 4.96 0.24 -3.03
N PHE A 183 6.19 0.54 -2.63
CA PHE A 183 6.69 0.20 -1.28
C PHE A 183 6.18 1.19 -0.23
N VAL A 184 5.61 0.67 0.87
CA VAL A 184 5.01 1.49 1.93
C VAL A 184 5.75 1.39 3.27
N GLY A 185 6.56 0.34 3.47
CA GLY A 185 7.31 0.16 4.70
C GLY A 185 8.18 -1.09 4.73
N SER A 186 9.09 -1.14 5.69
CA SER A 186 9.95 -2.28 5.96
C SER A 186 10.24 -2.40 7.46
N VAL A 187 10.32 -3.64 7.97
CA VAL A 187 10.63 -3.92 9.38
C VAL A 187 11.59 -5.10 9.49
N THR A 188 12.27 -5.21 10.62
CA THR A 188 13.24 -6.27 10.89
C THR A 188 12.84 -7.03 12.15
N GLN A 189 12.86 -8.35 12.10
CA GLN A 189 12.62 -9.20 13.28
C GLN A 189 13.31 -10.55 13.12
N GLY A 190 14.08 -10.94 14.14
CA GLY A 190 14.89 -12.16 14.10
C GLY A 190 15.88 -12.14 12.93
N ASP A 191 15.90 -13.22 12.16
CA ASP A 191 16.78 -13.42 11.01
C ASP A 191 16.23 -12.86 9.69
N TYR A 192 15.07 -12.18 9.72
CA TYR A 192 14.36 -11.73 8.53
C TYR A 192 14.20 -10.21 8.47
N VAL A 193 14.20 -9.70 7.24
CA VAL A 193 13.72 -8.35 6.90
C VAL A 193 12.44 -8.51 6.09
N TYR A 194 11.40 -7.77 6.50
CA TYR A 194 10.09 -7.78 5.87
C TYR A 194 9.85 -6.49 5.09
N PHE A 195 9.21 -6.61 3.93
CA PHE A 195 8.83 -5.50 3.06
C PHE A 195 7.33 -5.50 2.83
N PHE A 196 6.72 -4.33 2.91
CA PHE A 196 5.29 -4.12 2.67
C PHE A 196 5.11 -3.26 1.43
N PHE A 197 4.29 -3.74 0.51
CA PHE A 197 4.01 -3.03 -0.74
C PHE A 197 2.66 -3.46 -1.31
N ARG A 198 2.16 -2.71 -2.29
CA ARG A 198 1.06 -3.15 -3.17
C ARG A 198 1.60 -3.31 -4.57
N GLU A 199 1.15 -4.32 -5.30
CA GLU A 199 1.59 -4.60 -6.68
C GLU A 199 0.43 -5.11 -7.53
N THR A 200 0.61 -5.16 -8.84
CA THR A 200 -0.38 -5.78 -9.75
C THR A 200 -0.36 -7.31 -9.59
N ALA A 201 -1.51 -7.89 -9.25
CA ALA A 201 -1.66 -9.32 -8.96
C ALA A 201 -1.61 -10.18 -10.24
N VAL A 202 -0.46 -10.83 -10.47
CA VAL A 202 -0.28 -11.76 -11.60
C VAL A 202 -1.18 -13.00 -11.49
N GLU A 203 -1.52 -13.42 -10.27
CA GLU A 203 -2.40 -14.54 -10.01
C GLU A 203 -3.88 -14.27 -10.33
N TYR A 204 -4.24 -13.00 -10.46
CA TYR A 204 -5.59 -12.57 -10.78
C TYR A 204 -5.76 -12.16 -12.25
N ILE A 205 -4.67 -12.15 -13.03
CA ILE A 205 -4.66 -11.57 -14.38
C ILE A 205 -5.65 -12.24 -15.35
N ASN A 206 -5.91 -13.54 -15.16
CA ASN A 206 -6.89 -14.32 -15.94
C ASN A 206 -8.35 -13.91 -15.64
N CYS A 207 -8.61 -13.26 -14.51
CA CYS A 207 -9.92 -12.77 -14.09
C CYS A 207 -10.07 -11.26 -14.32
N GLY A 208 -8.96 -10.53 -14.48
CA GLY A 208 -8.93 -9.08 -14.68
C GLY A 208 -7.67 -8.46 -14.09
N LYS A 209 -7.60 -7.13 -14.07
CA LYS A 209 -6.49 -6.41 -13.42
C LYS A 209 -6.90 -6.04 -12.00
N ALA A 210 -6.12 -6.48 -11.02
CA ALA A 210 -6.30 -6.11 -9.63
C ALA A 210 -4.92 -5.79 -9.01
N VAL A 211 -4.92 -4.87 -8.06
CA VAL A 211 -3.77 -4.59 -7.20
C VAL A 211 -3.99 -5.36 -5.90
N TYR A 212 -2.96 -6.04 -5.38
CA TYR A 212 -2.99 -6.67 -4.06
C TYR A 212 -1.83 -6.19 -3.20
N SER A 213 -2.12 -6.01 -1.91
CA SER A 213 -1.12 -5.82 -0.87
C SER A 213 -0.35 -7.09 -0.54
N ARG A 214 0.95 -6.93 -0.39
CA ARG A 214 1.91 -7.99 -0.10
C ARG A 214 2.73 -7.68 1.14
N VAL A 215 3.10 -8.75 1.83
CA VAL A 215 4.27 -8.79 2.68
C VAL A 215 5.29 -9.72 2.03
N ALA A 216 6.53 -9.29 1.90
CA ALA A 216 7.65 -10.13 1.49
C ALA A 216 8.67 -10.25 2.62
N ARG A 217 9.47 -11.32 2.59
CA ARG A 217 10.60 -11.51 3.52
C ARG A 217 11.86 -11.96 2.79
N VAL A 218 13.00 -11.58 3.34
CA VAL A 218 14.34 -12.07 2.95
C VAL A 218 15.17 -12.38 4.20
N CYS A 219 16.08 -13.33 4.09
CA CYS A 219 17.02 -13.67 5.16
C CYS A 219 18.17 -12.66 5.24
N LYS A 220 18.50 -12.23 6.46
CA LYS A 220 19.64 -11.34 6.71
C LYS A 220 20.98 -11.99 6.36
N ASN A 221 21.11 -13.29 6.60
CA ASN A 221 22.34 -14.04 6.32
C ASN A 221 22.38 -14.65 4.91
N ASP A 222 21.45 -14.28 4.02
CA ASP A 222 21.52 -14.69 2.62
C ASP A 222 22.83 -14.17 2.00
N ARG A 223 23.54 -14.98 1.24
CA ARG A 223 24.82 -14.65 0.58
C ARG A 223 24.72 -14.86 -0.94
N GLY A 224 23.52 -15.13 -1.43
CA GLY A 224 23.27 -15.58 -2.79
C GLY A 224 23.53 -17.07 -2.97
N GLY A 225 23.16 -17.57 -4.14
CA GLY A 225 23.39 -18.97 -4.51
C GLY A 225 24.75 -19.20 -5.18
N PRO A 226 25.10 -20.46 -5.46
CA PRO A 226 26.28 -20.80 -6.24
C PRO A 226 26.19 -20.28 -7.68
N HIS A 227 27.35 -20.09 -8.30
CA HIS A 227 27.52 -19.76 -9.72
C HIS A 227 26.65 -18.59 -10.21
N ARG A 228 25.60 -18.89 -11.00
CA ARG A 228 24.72 -17.91 -11.64
C ARG A 228 23.82 -17.15 -10.66
N PHE A 229 23.62 -17.68 -9.46
CA PHE A 229 22.75 -17.10 -8.44
C PHE A 229 23.49 -16.22 -7.42
N ARG A 230 24.79 -15.92 -7.65
CA ARG A 230 25.65 -15.20 -6.71
C ARG A 230 25.07 -13.86 -6.21
N ASN A 231 24.39 -13.14 -7.09
CA ASN A 231 23.82 -11.81 -6.80
C ASN A 231 22.27 -11.86 -6.73
N ARG A 232 21.69 -13.03 -6.43
CA ARG A 232 20.24 -13.23 -6.37
C ARG A 232 19.82 -13.73 -5.00
N TRP A 233 18.68 -13.24 -4.51
CA TRP A 233 18.10 -13.74 -3.28
C TRP A 233 17.77 -15.24 -3.40
N THR A 234 18.18 -16.01 -2.39
CA THR A 234 17.84 -17.43 -2.26
C THR A 234 16.69 -17.67 -1.29
N SER A 235 16.23 -16.60 -0.63
CA SER A 235 15.26 -16.63 0.45
C SER A 235 14.02 -15.74 0.22
N PHE A 236 13.92 -15.06 -0.93
CA PHE A 236 12.81 -14.13 -1.21
C PHE A 236 11.49 -14.87 -1.38
N LEU A 237 10.52 -14.55 -0.51
CA LEU A 237 9.13 -15.00 -0.60
C LEU A 237 8.17 -13.83 -0.37
N LYS A 238 6.97 -13.92 -0.92
CA LYS A 238 5.87 -12.96 -0.68
C LYS A 238 4.52 -13.64 -0.49
N SER A 239 3.64 -13.03 0.31
CA SER A 239 2.26 -13.47 0.54
C SER A 239 1.30 -12.27 0.48
N ARG A 240 0.03 -12.54 0.18
CA ARG A 240 -1.06 -11.53 0.17
C ARG A 240 -1.47 -11.15 1.59
N LEU A 241 -1.69 -9.87 1.85
CA LEU A 241 -2.32 -9.39 3.07
C LEU A 241 -3.84 -9.32 2.89
N ASN A 242 -4.61 -9.94 3.78
CA ASN A 242 -6.07 -9.94 3.73
C ASN A 242 -6.66 -8.90 4.70
N CYS A 243 -6.93 -7.70 4.18
CA CYS A 243 -7.72 -6.68 4.87
C CYS A 243 -9.14 -6.66 4.28
N SER A 244 -10.07 -7.41 4.88
CA SER A 244 -11.46 -7.50 4.40
C SER A 244 -12.47 -7.54 5.53
N VAL A 245 -13.69 -7.08 5.22
CA VAL A 245 -14.86 -7.26 6.10
C VAL A 245 -15.43 -8.65 5.89
N THR A 246 -15.59 -9.42 6.97
CA THR A 246 -16.16 -10.76 6.93
C THR A 246 -17.65 -10.73 6.58
N GLY A 247 -18.09 -11.71 5.79
CA GLY A 247 -19.49 -11.91 5.39
C GLY A 247 -19.59 -13.07 4.40
N GLU A 248 -20.79 -13.36 3.89
CA GLU A 248 -20.97 -14.34 2.80
C GLU A 248 -20.14 -13.96 1.57
N PHE A 249 -20.07 -12.65 1.30
CA PHE A 249 -19.21 -12.05 0.28
C PHE A 249 -18.27 -11.05 0.96
N PRO A 250 -16.98 -11.38 1.14
CA PRO A 250 -16.04 -10.49 1.78
C PRO A 250 -15.80 -9.22 0.96
N PHE A 251 -15.76 -8.06 1.62
CA PHE A 251 -15.39 -6.79 1.01
C PHE A 251 -13.92 -6.47 1.27
N TYR A 252 -13.11 -6.33 0.23
CA TYR A 252 -11.65 -6.20 0.34
C TYR A 252 -11.16 -4.76 0.19
N PHE A 253 -10.24 -4.36 1.05
CA PHE A 253 -9.40 -3.17 0.90
C PHE A 253 -8.02 -3.62 0.43
N ASN A 254 -7.80 -3.61 -0.88
CA ASN A 254 -6.65 -4.27 -1.49
C ASN A 254 -5.38 -3.42 -1.57
N GLU A 255 -5.45 -2.10 -1.36
CA GLU A 255 -4.33 -1.18 -1.58
C GLU A 255 -3.80 -0.60 -0.28
N ILE A 256 -2.74 -1.20 0.27
CA ILE A 256 -2.00 -0.68 1.43
C ILE A 256 -1.32 0.65 1.12
N GLN A 257 -1.39 1.60 2.04
CA GLN A 257 -0.84 2.96 1.89
C GLN A 257 0.32 3.23 2.85
N SER A 258 0.24 2.73 4.09
CA SER A 258 1.25 2.93 5.13
C SER A 258 1.20 1.79 6.14
N THR A 259 2.32 1.54 6.82
CA THR A 259 2.49 0.54 7.87
C THR A 259 3.24 1.11 9.06
N THR A 260 3.01 0.55 10.25
CA THR A 260 3.75 0.89 11.46
C THR A 260 5.01 0.05 11.65
N ASP A 261 5.85 0.48 12.59
CA ASP A 261 6.83 -0.40 13.25
C ASP A 261 6.12 -1.55 13.99
N LEU A 262 6.88 -2.59 14.39
CA LEU A 262 6.36 -3.70 15.18
C LEU A 262 5.89 -3.23 16.57
N ILE A 263 4.62 -3.49 16.89
CA ILE A 263 3.99 -3.13 18.15
C ILE A 263 3.84 -4.36 19.03
N TYR A 264 4.45 -4.31 20.20
CA TYR A 264 4.36 -5.36 21.21
C TYR A 264 3.25 -5.05 22.20
N GLY A 265 2.30 -5.97 22.38
CA GLY A 265 1.16 -5.73 23.24
C GLY A 265 0.50 -7.00 23.77
N LYS A 266 -0.40 -6.82 24.74
CA LYS A 266 -1.29 -7.87 25.24
C LYS A 266 -2.72 -7.55 24.80
N TYR A 267 -3.37 -8.51 24.13
CA TYR A 267 -4.70 -8.39 23.55
C TYR A 267 -5.59 -9.51 24.11
N GLY A 268 -6.47 -9.16 25.04
CA GLY A 268 -7.10 -10.14 25.93
C GLY A 268 -6.04 -10.95 26.69
N ASP A 269 -6.03 -12.26 26.51
CA ASP A 269 -5.06 -13.16 27.14
C ASP A 269 -3.81 -13.45 26.28
N VAL A 270 -3.74 -12.92 25.06
CA VAL A 270 -2.67 -13.23 24.11
C VAL A 270 -1.68 -12.07 24.01
N SER A 271 -0.39 -12.36 24.21
CA SER A 271 0.68 -11.43 23.86
C SER A 271 1.05 -11.60 22.39
N ALA A 272 1.04 -10.52 21.62
CA ALA A 272 1.32 -10.55 20.20
C ALA A 272 2.18 -9.36 19.75
N GLN A 273 2.87 -9.56 18.62
CA GLN A 273 3.55 -8.51 17.88
C GLN A 273 2.72 -8.18 16.66
N LEU A 274 2.18 -6.96 16.61
CA LEU A 274 1.28 -6.52 15.55
C LEU A 274 1.93 -5.46 14.66
N ILE A 275 1.57 -5.51 13.39
CA ILE A 275 1.82 -4.44 12.42
C ILE A 275 0.46 -3.89 12.01
N TYR A 276 0.28 -2.59 12.16
CA TYR A 276 -0.91 -1.91 11.71
C TYR A 276 -0.67 -1.32 10.33
N GLY A 277 -1.65 -1.42 9.44
CA GLY A 277 -1.59 -0.85 8.11
C GLY A 277 -2.88 -0.17 7.71
N THR A 278 -2.75 0.93 6.94
CA THR A 278 -3.88 1.60 6.28
C THR A 278 -4.07 1.01 4.89
N PHE A 279 -5.31 0.66 4.55
CA PHE A 279 -5.69 0.09 3.27
C PHE A 279 -6.80 0.91 2.65
N THR A 280 -6.83 0.95 1.33
CA THR A 280 -7.92 1.60 0.60
C THR A 280 -8.44 0.70 -0.52
N THR A 281 -9.62 1.04 -1.03
CA THR A 281 -10.16 0.47 -2.27
C THR A 281 -9.37 0.97 -3.49
N PRO A 282 -9.57 0.40 -4.68
CA PRO A 282 -8.98 0.99 -5.89
C PRO A 282 -9.53 2.40 -6.19
N PRO A 283 -8.76 3.29 -6.85
CA PRO A 283 -9.19 4.65 -7.18
C PRO A 283 -10.48 4.73 -8.02
N ASN A 284 -10.70 3.74 -8.89
CA ASN A 284 -11.88 3.64 -9.75
C ASN A 284 -13.10 2.98 -9.07
N SER A 285 -12.99 2.67 -7.77
CA SER A 285 -14.04 2.06 -6.96
C SER A 285 -14.65 3.08 -6.00
N ILE A 286 -15.75 2.72 -5.34
CA ILE A 286 -16.29 3.49 -4.21
C ILE A 286 -15.17 3.73 -3.19
N SER A 287 -15.00 4.98 -2.78
CA SER A 287 -13.98 5.38 -1.82
C SER A 287 -14.22 4.73 -0.46
N GLY A 288 -13.29 3.84 -0.10
CA GLY A 288 -13.28 3.13 1.15
C GLY A 288 -11.86 3.03 1.68
N SER A 289 -11.69 3.28 2.97
CA SER A 289 -10.42 3.08 3.69
C SER A 289 -10.65 2.27 4.95
N ALA A 290 -9.65 1.49 5.32
CA ALA A 290 -9.68 0.66 6.51
C ALA A 290 -8.32 0.60 7.20
N VAL A 291 -8.32 0.34 8.50
CA VAL A 291 -7.10 -0.02 9.25
C VAL A 291 -7.19 -1.48 9.64
N CYS A 292 -6.18 -2.25 9.26
CA CYS A 292 -6.05 -3.67 9.61
C CYS A 292 -4.79 -3.89 10.45
N ALA A 293 -4.82 -4.93 11.29
CA ALA A 293 -3.67 -5.37 12.08
C ALA A 293 -3.31 -6.80 11.67
N PHE A 294 -2.02 -7.07 11.53
CA PHE A 294 -1.49 -8.38 11.17
C PHE A 294 -0.50 -8.81 12.24
N SER A 295 -0.63 -10.03 12.76
CA SER A 295 0.36 -10.55 13.70
C SER A 295 1.56 -11.09 12.95
N LEU A 296 2.75 -10.89 13.53
CA LEU A 296 3.96 -11.47 12.97
C LEU A 296 3.92 -13.01 12.97
N GLN A 297 3.22 -13.60 13.94
CA GLN A 297 3.02 -15.05 14.00
C GLN A 297 2.26 -15.54 12.76
N GLU A 298 1.11 -14.95 12.45
CA GLU A 298 0.33 -15.31 11.25
C GLU A 298 1.11 -15.07 9.96
N ILE A 299 1.89 -13.97 9.88
CA ILE A 299 2.79 -13.73 8.75
C ILE A 299 3.77 -14.90 8.62
N THR A 300 4.43 -15.31 9.71
CA THR A 300 5.39 -16.41 9.71
C THR A 300 4.72 -17.73 9.32
N ASP A 301 3.55 -18.02 9.87
CA ASP A 301 2.80 -19.24 9.58
C ASP A 301 2.41 -19.33 8.09
N THR A 302 2.02 -18.22 7.45
CA THR A 302 1.73 -18.23 6.01
C THR A 302 2.95 -18.54 5.15
N PHE A 303 4.15 -18.08 5.55
CA PHE A 303 5.38 -18.44 4.85
C PHE A 303 5.81 -19.89 5.11
N GLU A 304 5.29 -20.54 6.16
CA GLU A 304 5.42 -21.98 6.38
C GLU A 304 4.36 -22.83 5.63
N GLY A 305 3.38 -22.17 4.98
CA GLY A 305 2.35 -22.81 4.17
C GLY A 305 2.78 -23.27 2.77
N ASN A 306 1.78 -23.54 1.93
CA ASN A 306 2.00 -23.98 0.54
C ASN A 306 2.39 -22.82 -0.38
N PHE A 307 3.24 -23.10 -1.36
CA PHE A 307 3.53 -22.18 -2.46
C PHE A 307 2.38 -22.17 -3.46
N LYS A 308 2.27 -21.10 -4.25
CA LYS A 308 1.32 -20.97 -5.36
C LYS A 308 2.06 -21.15 -6.68
N GLU A 309 1.58 -22.03 -7.55
CA GLU A 309 2.14 -22.25 -8.90
C GLU A 309 1.14 -21.99 -10.01
N GLN A 310 1.66 -21.54 -11.15
CA GLN A 310 0.96 -21.55 -12.42
C GLN A 310 1.68 -22.51 -13.38
N ALA A 311 1.13 -23.72 -13.56
CA ALA A 311 1.81 -24.78 -14.32
C ALA A 311 2.07 -24.43 -15.79
N ALA A 312 1.17 -23.66 -16.41
CA ALA A 312 1.32 -23.09 -17.74
C ALA A 312 0.62 -21.73 -17.80
N ILE A 313 0.96 -20.90 -18.80
CA ILE A 313 0.45 -19.52 -18.95
C ILE A 313 -1.09 -19.44 -18.94
N ASN A 314 -1.76 -20.47 -19.48
CA ASN A 314 -3.22 -20.56 -19.55
C ASN A 314 -3.85 -21.38 -18.40
N SER A 315 -3.04 -21.91 -17.49
CA SER A 315 -3.53 -22.69 -16.34
C SER A 315 -3.95 -21.79 -15.20
N ASN A 316 -4.81 -22.33 -14.34
CA ASN A 316 -5.17 -21.67 -13.09
C ASN A 316 -4.00 -21.71 -12.11
N TRP A 317 -3.97 -20.73 -11.22
CA TRP A 317 -3.06 -20.69 -10.10
C TRP A 317 -3.55 -21.63 -9.01
N LEU A 318 -2.72 -22.60 -8.62
CA LEU A 318 -3.07 -23.65 -7.67
C LEU A 318 -1.97 -23.81 -6.61
N PRO A 319 -2.31 -24.35 -5.43
CA PRO A 319 -1.31 -24.70 -4.43
C PRO A 319 -0.37 -25.79 -4.93
N VAL A 320 0.92 -25.61 -4.67
CA VAL A 320 1.95 -26.63 -4.87
C VAL A 320 1.80 -27.72 -3.83
N LEU A 321 1.76 -28.98 -4.28
CA LEU A 321 1.76 -30.13 -3.38
C LEU A 321 3.08 -30.21 -2.59
N SER A 322 3.00 -30.50 -1.29
CA SER A 322 4.18 -30.55 -0.41
C SER A 322 5.23 -31.58 -0.88
N SER A 323 4.83 -32.63 -1.60
CA SER A 323 5.76 -33.62 -2.17
C SER A 323 6.62 -33.11 -3.32
N LYS A 324 6.25 -31.98 -3.94
CA LYS A 324 7.04 -31.30 -4.98
C LYS A 324 8.01 -30.27 -4.42
N VAL A 325 7.88 -29.92 -3.13
CA VAL A 325 8.74 -28.92 -2.49
C VAL A 325 10.09 -29.59 -2.20
N PRO A 326 11.22 -29.02 -2.67
CA PRO A 326 12.53 -29.59 -2.45
C PRO A 326 13.01 -29.43 -0.99
N ASP A 327 13.97 -30.26 -0.61
CA ASP A 327 14.69 -30.19 0.66
C ASP A 327 16.14 -29.71 0.42
N PRO A 328 16.64 -28.67 1.12
CA PRO A 328 15.96 -27.88 2.15
C PRO A 328 14.81 -27.01 1.60
N ARG A 329 13.83 -26.74 2.47
CA ARG A 329 12.63 -25.96 2.12
C ARG A 329 13.03 -24.55 1.65
N PRO A 330 12.63 -24.13 0.44
CA PRO A 330 12.90 -22.80 -0.08
C PRO A 330 12.41 -21.67 0.85
N GLY A 331 13.20 -20.59 0.97
CA GLY A 331 12.82 -19.43 1.79
C GLY A 331 13.19 -19.49 3.26
N GLN A 332 13.81 -20.58 3.73
CA GLN A 332 14.36 -20.68 5.08
C GLN A 332 15.78 -20.11 5.16
N CYS A 333 16.17 -19.57 6.32
CA CYS A 333 17.51 -19.04 6.50
C CYS A 333 18.51 -20.16 6.75
N HIS A 334 19.60 -20.14 5.99
CA HIS A 334 20.71 -21.08 6.11
C HIS A 334 21.99 -20.35 6.53
N ASN A 335 22.88 -21.06 7.20
CA ASN A 335 24.20 -20.54 7.58
C ASN A 335 25.03 -20.13 6.35
N ASP A 336 24.96 -20.91 5.27
CA ASP A 336 25.60 -20.59 4.00
C ASP A 336 24.71 -20.98 2.80
N SER A 337 23.99 -20.00 2.27
CA SER A 337 23.09 -20.13 1.11
C SER A 337 23.81 -20.53 -0.18
N ARG A 338 25.13 -20.36 -0.27
CA ARG A 338 25.91 -20.77 -1.45
C ARG A 338 26.03 -22.28 -1.60
N THR A 339 25.69 -23.04 -0.56
CA THR A 339 25.68 -24.51 -0.55
C THR A 339 24.33 -25.11 -0.94
N LEU A 340 23.32 -24.26 -1.19
CA LEU A 340 21.99 -24.72 -1.54
C LEU A 340 21.98 -25.47 -2.88
N PRO A 341 21.21 -26.58 -2.99
CA PRO A 341 21.07 -27.31 -4.23
C PRO A 341 20.39 -26.46 -5.33
N ASP A 342 20.81 -26.66 -6.58
CA ASP A 342 20.21 -25.99 -7.74
C ASP A 342 18.69 -26.25 -7.84
N LEU A 343 18.21 -27.40 -7.38
CA LEU A 343 16.78 -27.72 -7.36
C LEU A 343 15.99 -26.72 -6.49
N THR A 344 16.47 -26.41 -5.28
CA THR A 344 15.87 -25.45 -4.36
C THR A 344 15.90 -24.03 -4.95
N LEU A 345 17.00 -23.65 -5.61
CA LEU A 345 17.18 -22.32 -6.18
C LEU A 345 16.33 -22.08 -7.44
N ASN A 346 16.20 -23.09 -8.29
CA ASN A 346 15.30 -23.04 -9.44
C ASN A 346 13.83 -23.02 -9.01
N PHE A 347 13.50 -23.73 -7.92
CA PHE A 347 12.16 -23.72 -7.35
C PHE A 347 11.79 -22.32 -6.84
N ILE A 348 12.61 -21.70 -5.98
CA ILE A 348 12.25 -20.41 -5.37
C ILE A 348 12.12 -19.28 -6.40
N LYS A 349 12.94 -19.33 -7.46
CA LYS A 349 12.86 -18.38 -8.58
C LYS A 349 11.48 -18.36 -9.24
N THR A 350 10.83 -19.51 -9.35
CA THR A 350 9.53 -19.65 -10.01
C THR A 350 8.35 -19.63 -9.02
N HIS A 351 8.60 -19.92 -7.74
CA HIS A 351 7.60 -20.10 -6.69
C HIS A 351 7.85 -19.15 -5.50
N SER A 352 7.91 -17.85 -5.77
CA SER A 352 8.09 -16.83 -4.72
C SER A 352 6.80 -16.47 -4.00
N LEU A 353 5.63 -16.77 -4.58
CA LEU A 353 4.31 -16.43 -4.04
C LEU A 353 3.74 -17.57 -3.17
N MET A 354 3.28 -17.25 -1.97
CA MET A 354 2.54 -18.18 -1.10
C MET A 354 1.06 -18.28 -1.52
N ASP A 355 0.45 -19.45 -1.32
CA ASP A 355 -0.94 -19.68 -1.68
C ASP A 355 -1.92 -18.99 -0.71
N GLU A 356 -1.67 -19.15 0.58
CA GLU A 356 -2.47 -18.58 1.67
C GLU A 356 -2.20 -17.08 1.85
N SER A 357 -3.25 -16.34 2.21
CA SER A 357 -3.17 -14.93 2.58
C SER A 357 -3.06 -14.76 4.09
N VAL A 358 -2.31 -13.75 4.54
CA VAL A 358 -2.21 -13.39 5.95
C VAL A 358 -3.56 -12.85 6.44
N PRO A 359 -4.22 -13.49 7.42
CA PRO A 359 -5.49 -13.04 7.96
C PRO A 359 -5.31 -11.78 8.83
N ASN A 360 -6.40 -11.05 9.05
CA ASN A 360 -6.42 -9.95 10.01
C ASN A 360 -6.50 -10.50 11.44
N PHE A 361 -5.65 -9.98 12.34
CA PHE A 361 -5.53 -10.42 13.72
C PHE A 361 -6.85 -10.40 14.51
N PHE A 362 -7.68 -9.35 14.32
CA PHE A 362 -8.97 -9.23 15.02
C PHE A 362 -10.13 -9.89 14.24
N GLY A 363 -9.84 -10.55 13.12
CA GLY A 363 -10.81 -11.14 12.19
C GLY A 363 -11.47 -10.15 11.23
N GLN A 364 -11.44 -8.85 11.53
CA GLN A 364 -12.02 -7.78 10.70
C GLN A 364 -11.25 -6.45 10.90
N PRO A 365 -11.42 -5.45 10.01
CA PRO A 365 -10.71 -4.18 10.13
C PRO A 365 -11.13 -3.41 11.38
N ILE A 366 -10.19 -2.66 11.97
CA ILE A 366 -10.38 -1.94 13.23
C ILE A 366 -11.22 -0.69 13.02
N VAL A 367 -10.87 0.10 12.00
CA VAL A 367 -11.58 1.32 11.61
C VAL A 367 -11.93 1.20 10.14
N ILE A 368 -13.17 1.52 9.78
CA ILE A 368 -13.64 1.55 8.39
C ILE A 368 -14.27 2.92 8.14
N ARG A 369 -13.87 3.55 7.03
CA ARG A 369 -14.49 4.78 6.52
C ARG A 369 -14.83 4.58 5.05
N THR A 370 -16.12 4.50 4.76
CA THR A 370 -16.67 4.47 3.40
C THR A 370 -17.31 5.82 3.14
N SER A 371 -16.61 6.71 2.45
CA SER A 371 -17.07 8.06 2.14
C SER A 371 -16.27 8.63 0.98
N PHE A 372 -16.89 9.53 0.21
CA PHE A 372 -16.21 10.29 -0.84
C PHE A 372 -15.41 11.49 -0.31
N HIS A 373 -15.40 11.74 1.00
CA HIS A 373 -14.76 12.92 1.57
C HIS A 373 -13.24 12.81 1.74
N TYR A 374 -12.73 11.61 2.03
CA TYR A 374 -11.30 11.38 2.26
C TYR A 374 -10.91 9.91 2.26
N ARG A 375 -9.62 9.65 2.04
CA ARG A 375 -8.97 8.34 2.13
C ARG A 375 -7.85 8.37 3.17
N PHE A 376 -7.55 7.21 3.76
CA PHE A 376 -6.43 7.09 4.68
C PHE A 376 -5.09 7.08 3.94
N THR A 377 -4.11 7.79 4.47
CA THR A 377 -2.78 7.92 3.87
C THR A 377 -1.69 7.33 4.77
N GLN A 378 -1.70 7.71 6.05
CA GLN A 378 -0.63 7.40 7.01
C GLN A 378 -1.18 6.88 8.33
N ILE A 379 -0.35 6.16 9.08
CA ILE A 379 -0.70 5.68 10.42
C ILE A 379 0.50 5.75 11.37
N ALA A 380 0.23 6.15 12.61
CA ALA A 380 1.13 5.99 13.74
C ALA A 380 0.36 5.41 14.92
N VAL A 381 1.02 4.61 15.75
CA VAL A 381 0.38 3.93 16.89
C VAL A 381 1.14 4.24 18.16
N ASP A 382 0.42 4.68 19.19
CA ASP A 382 0.93 4.72 20.56
C ASP A 382 0.54 3.40 21.26
N PRO A 383 1.51 2.51 21.51
CA PRO A 383 1.20 1.17 21.99
C PRO A 383 0.91 1.14 23.50
N GLN A 384 -0.06 0.31 23.87
CA GLN A 384 -0.30 -0.13 25.24
C GLN A 384 -0.45 1.03 26.25
N VAL A 385 -1.23 2.06 25.88
CA VAL A 385 -1.58 3.17 26.75
C VAL A 385 -2.43 2.64 27.91
N LYS A 386 -1.85 2.68 29.11
CA LYS A 386 -2.48 2.18 30.34
C LYS A 386 -3.54 3.15 30.86
N VAL A 387 -4.75 2.64 31.05
CA VAL A 387 -5.86 3.34 31.70
C VAL A 387 -5.96 2.98 33.19
N PRO A 388 -6.66 3.78 34.01
CA PRO A 388 -7.09 3.33 35.34
C PRO A 388 -7.80 1.97 35.24
N GLY A 389 -7.50 1.06 36.18
CA GLY A 389 -7.99 -0.33 36.10
C GLY A 389 -7.05 -1.31 35.41
N GLY A 390 -5.88 -0.86 34.97
CA GLY A 390 -4.80 -1.74 34.48
C GLY A 390 -4.98 -2.26 33.05
N LYS A 391 -6.13 -2.00 32.41
CA LYS A 391 -6.33 -2.25 30.98
C LYS A 391 -5.39 -1.37 30.14
N SER A 392 -5.02 -1.86 28.96
CA SER A 392 -4.11 -1.16 28.04
C SER A 392 -4.69 -1.19 26.64
N TYR A 393 -4.55 -0.09 25.90
CA TYR A 393 -5.08 0.06 24.55
C TYR A 393 -4.01 0.62 23.62
N ASP A 394 -4.04 0.17 22.36
CA ASP A 394 -3.25 0.79 21.29
C ASP A 394 -4.04 1.97 20.73
N VAL A 395 -3.42 3.15 20.72
CA VAL A 395 -4.03 4.39 20.20
C VAL A 395 -3.55 4.64 18.80
N LEU A 396 -4.46 4.60 17.84
CA LEU A 396 -4.21 4.79 16.42
C LEU A 396 -4.38 6.26 16.05
N PHE A 397 -3.39 6.83 15.38
CA PHE A 397 -3.45 8.14 14.74
C PHE A 397 -3.39 7.95 13.23
N ILE A 398 -4.48 8.23 12.53
CA ILE A 398 -4.69 7.93 11.13
C ILE A 398 -4.76 9.25 10.36
N GLY A 399 -3.90 9.42 9.36
CA GLY A 399 -3.88 10.58 8.48
C GLY A 399 -4.75 10.39 7.25
N THR A 400 -5.22 11.49 6.70
CA THR A 400 -6.05 11.50 5.49
C THR A 400 -5.44 12.34 4.37
N ASP A 401 -5.91 12.08 3.15
CA ASP A 401 -5.61 12.87 1.95
C ASP A 401 -6.20 14.29 1.97
N ASN A 402 -7.11 14.57 2.89
CA ASN A 402 -7.71 15.90 3.08
C ASN A 402 -7.25 16.63 4.36
N GLY A 403 -6.10 16.26 4.92
CA GLY A 403 -5.44 17.03 5.99
C GLY A 403 -5.98 16.79 7.39
N LYS A 404 -6.74 15.71 7.61
CA LYS A 404 -7.27 15.34 8.92
C LYS A 404 -6.42 14.28 9.61
N ILE A 405 -6.45 14.32 10.94
CA ILE A 405 -5.99 13.24 11.81
C ILE A 405 -7.19 12.68 12.56
N ILE A 406 -7.38 11.36 12.46
CA ILE A 406 -8.38 10.60 13.19
C ILE A 406 -7.66 9.82 14.28
N LYS A 407 -8.08 10.03 15.53
CA LYS A 407 -7.63 9.25 16.68
C LYS A 407 -8.66 8.18 16.99
N ALA A 408 -8.23 6.92 17.03
CA ALA A 408 -9.12 5.79 17.26
C ALA A 408 -8.48 4.70 18.11
N VAL A 409 -9.31 3.86 18.73
CA VAL A 409 -8.89 2.70 19.51
C VAL A 409 -9.82 1.52 19.25
N ASN A 410 -9.34 0.29 19.40
CA ASN A 410 -10.20 -0.88 19.48
C ASN A 410 -10.66 -1.07 20.93
N GLY A 411 -11.90 -0.71 21.24
CA GLY A 411 -12.46 -0.78 22.60
C GLY A 411 -12.67 -2.20 23.14
N LEU A 412 -12.43 -3.25 22.35
CA LEU A 412 -12.44 -4.66 22.81
C LEU A 412 -11.03 -5.24 22.98
N SER A 413 -10.00 -4.57 22.48
CA SER A 413 -8.63 -5.11 22.44
C SER A 413 -8.06 -5.49 23.81
N ALA A 414 -8.45 -4.78 24.86
CA ALA A 414 -8.02 -5.09 26.23
C ALA A 414 -8.67 -6.35 26.82
N GLU A 415 -9.83 -6.77 26.30
CA GLU A 415 -10.64 -7.87 26.86
C GLU A 415 -10.53 -9.14 26.00
N THR A 416 -10.45 -9.00 24.68
CA THR A 416 -10.46 -10.13 23.75
C THR A 416 -9.64 -9.81 22.51
N ARG A 417 -9.02 -10.85 21.93
CA ARG A 417 -8.44 -10.79 20.59
C ARG A 417 -9.48 -10.90 19.48
N HIS A 418 -10.68 -11.37 19.81
CA HIS A 418 -11.75 -11.65 18.85
C HIS A 418 -12.75 -10.50 18.81
N GLY A 419 -12.89 -9.89 17.64
CA GLY A 419 -13.84 -8.81 17.41
C GLY A 419 -13.23 -7.42 17.57
N VAL A 420 -13.99 -6.45 17.09
CA VAL A 420 -13.59 -5.04 17.05
C VAL A 420 -14.77 -4.20 17.50
N ARG A 421 -14.52 -3.26 18.40
CA ARG A 421 -15.41 -2.12 18.64
C ARG A 421 -14.65 -0.84 18.32
N PRO A 422 -14.84 -0.25 17.13
CA PRO A 422 -14.19 1.00 16.79
C PRO A 422 -14.67 2.11 17.71
N VAL A 423 -13.75 2.74 18.42
CA VAL A 423 -14.00 3.97 19.17
C VAL A 423 -13.19 5.07 18.51
N VAL A 424 -13.88 6.01 17.86
CA VAL A 424 -13.26 7.21 17.28
C VAL A 424 -13.28 8.30 18.35
N VAL A 425 -12.12 8.61 18.90
CA VAL A 425 -11.95 9.55 20.01
C VAL A 425 -12.10 10.98 19.52
N GLU A 426 -11.42 11.32 18.42
CA GLU A 426 -11.46 12.67 17.85
C GLU A 426 -11.04 12.66 16.37
N GLU A 427 -11.54 13.64 15.62
CA GLU A 427 -11.17 13.92 14.25
C GLU A 427 -10.80 15.40 14.15
N ILE A 428 -9.58 15.71 13.74
CA ILE A 428 -9.02 17.06 13.78
C ILE A 428 -8.55 17.45 12.40
N GLN A 429 -9.00 18.60 11.93
CA GLN A 429 -8.44 19.24 10.75
C GLN A 429 -7.10 19.88 11.12
N VAL A 430 -6.01 19.27 10.68
CA VAL A 430 -4.64 19.74 10.98
C VAL A 430 -4.17 20.66 9.86
N PHE A 431 -4.33 20.22 8.62
CA PHE A 431 -4.01 21.00 7.43
C PHE A 431 -5.29 21.46 6.72
N PRO A 432 -5.25 22.43 5.80
CA PRO A 432 -6.40 22.75 4.97
C PRO A 432 -6.89 21.55 4.13
N VAL A 433 -8.17 21.52 3.75
CA VAL A 433 -8.86 20.35 3.15
C VAL A 433 -8.19 19.76 1.89
N HIS A 434 -7.45 20.56 1.12
CA HIS A 434 -6.71 20.14 -0.07
C HIS A 434 -5.27 19.64 0.18
N VAL A 435 -4.80 19.64 1.43
CA VAL A 435 -3.42 19.29 1.78
C VAL A 435 -3.38 17.90 2.41
N PRO A 436 -2.78 16.89 1.76
CA PRO A 436 -2.72 15.53 2.31
C PRO A 436 -1.73 15.40 3.45
N VAL A 437 -2.03 14.52 4.41
CA VAL A 437 -1.07 14.08 5.42
C VAL A 437 -0.13 13.06 4.79
N ARG A 438 1.16 13.38 4.74
CA ARG A 438 2.23 12.57 4.13
C ARG A 438 3.07 11.80 5.14
N GLY A 439 3.11 12.22 6.39
CA GLY A 439 3.79 11.48 7.44
C GLY A 439 3.26 11.80 8.84
N ILE A 440 3.35 10.82 9.73
CA ILE A 440 2.93 10.92 11.13
C ILE A 440 3.98 10.22 11.99
N LYS A 441 4.43 10.85 13.08
CA LYS A 441 5.28 10.21 14.07
C LYS A 441 4.91 10.63 15.48
N ILE A 442 4.92 9.67 16.39
CA ILE A 442 4.73 9.93 17.82
C ILE A 442 6.10 10.08 18.46
N MET A 443 6.26 11.15 19.22
CA MET A 443 7.48 11.47 19.95
C MET A 443 7.22 11.44 21.46
N LYS A 444 8.03 10.67 22.18
CA LYS A 444 7.99 10.57 23.65
C LYS A 444 9.40 10.85 24.19
N GLY A 445 9.62 11.95 24.90
CA GLY A 445 10.93 12.26 25.49
C GLY A 445 10.99 13.62 26.19
N GLY A 446 11.44 13.61 27.45
CA GLY A 446 11.85 14.81 28.19
C GLY A 446 11.12 15.08 29.51
N GLY A 447 11.39 14.29 30.57
CA GLY A 447 11.22 14.63 32.01
C GLY A 447 9.84 15.05 32.55
N LYS A 448 8.88 15.38 31.68
CA LYS A 448 7.48 15.72 31.93
C LYS A 448 6.65 14.99 30.88
N ASP A 449 5.69 14.20 31.33
CA ASP A 449 4.96 13.13 30.65
C ASP A 449 4.08 13.51 29.41
N GLU A 450 4.38 14.57 28.66
CA GLU A 450 3.55 14.96 27.51
C GLU A 450 4.18 14.54 26.18
N GLY A 451 3.82 13.34 25.71
CA GLY A 451 4.11 12.91 24.34
C GLY A 451 3.42 13.82 23.30
N ARG A 452 4.01 13.90 22.10
CA ARG A 452 3.52 14.74 21.01
C ARG A 452 3.38 13.96 19.70
N LEU A 453 2.43 14.38 18.88
CA LEU A 453 2.20 13.90 17.53
C LEU A 453 2.78 14.91 16.53
N ILE A 454 3.74 14.47 15.72
CA ILE A 454 4.26 15.25 14.60
C ILE A 454 3.52 14.79 13.34
N VAL A 455 2.92 15.75 12.64
CA VAL A 455 2.13 15.55 11.43
C VAL A 455 2.75 16.39 10.32
N VAL A 456 2.94 15.81 9.13
CA VAL A 456 3.61 16.49 8.02
C VAL A 456 2.81 16.34 6.74
N SER A 457 2.75 17.44 5.99
CA SER A 457 2.24 17.50 4.63
C SER A 457 3.38 17.79 3.65
N ASP A 458 3.04 17.97 2.38
CA ASP A 458 4.00 18.39 1.37
C ASP A 458 4.60 19.78 1.64
N SER A 459 4.04 20.64 2.51
CA SER A 459 4.51 22.04 2.68
C SER A 459 4.65 22.52 4.12
N GLU A 460 4.09 21.82 5.10
CA GLU A 460 4.08 22.24 6.50
C GLU A 460 4.20 21.05 7.46
N VAL A 461 4.71 21.37 8.65
CA VAL A 461 4.86 20.43 9.76
C VAL A 461 4.10 21.00 10.95
N GLN A 462 3.29 20.18 11.61
CA GLN A 462 2.59 20.54 12.83
C GLN A 462 2.89 19.59 13.98
N SER A 463 3.06 20.16 15.18
CA SER A 463 3.21 19.42 16.43
C SER A 463 1.96 19.59 17.30
N LEU A 464 1.34 18.47 17.64
CA LEU A 464 0.09 18.39 18.41
C LEU A 464 0.31 17.61 19.71
N ARG A 465 -0.47 17.93 20.74
CA ARG A 465 -0.57 17.07 21.93
C ARG A 465 -1.29 15.76 21.58
N LEU A 466 -0.87 14.66 22.21
CA LEU A 466 -1.53 13.35 22.05
C LEU A 466 -2.95 13.31 22.66
N HIS A 467 -3.24 14.21 23.60
CA HIS A 467 -4.51 14.29 24.30
C HIS A 467 -4.91 15.74 24.62
N ARG A 468 -6.20 15.94 24.91
CA ARG A 468 -6.81 17.24 25.26
C ARG A 468 -7.63 17.17 26.56
N CYS A 469 -7.21 16.32 27.50
CA CYS A 469 -7.92 16.07 28.77
C CYS A 469 -8.16 17.34 29.61
N ASP A 470 -7.18 18.25 29.67
CA ASP A 470 -7.25 19.46 30.49
C ASP A 470 -8.08 20.60 29.85
N SER A 471 -9.00 20.28 28.96
CA SER A 471 -9.88 21.26 28.34
C SER A 471 -10.88 21.80 29.37
N ASN A 472 -10.94 23.14 29.51
CA ASN A 472 -11.93 23.81 30.35
C ASN A 472 -13.39 23.55 29.91
N LYS A 473 -13.59 22.96 28.73
CA LYS A 473 -14.92 22.54 28.25
C LYS A 473 -15.43 21.28 28.96
N ILE A 474 -14.54 20.48 29.56
CA ILE A 474 -14.90 19.24 30.26
C ILE A 474 -15.12 19.59 31.73
N SER A 475 -16.37 19.62 32.15
CA SER A 475 -16.78 20.12 33.46
C SER A 475 -17.32 19.02 34.38
N SER A 476 -17.64 17.84 33.84
CA SER A 476 -18.24 16.75 34.59
C SER A 476 -17.56 15.40 34.35
N CYS A 477 -17.77 14.49 35.30
CA CYS A 477 -17.31 13.09 35.25
C CYS A 477 -17.76 12.40 33.95
N SER A 478 -19.06 12.53 33.64
CA SER A 478 -19.68 11.89 32.49
C SER A 478 -19.14 12.44 31.17
N GLU A 479 -18.91 13.75 31.08
CA GLU A 479 -18.26 14.37 29.90
C GLU A 479 -16.83 13.86 29.70
N CYS A 480 -16.04 13.71 30.77
CA CYS A 480 -14.65 13.22 30.69
C CYS A 480 -14.60 11.76 30.23
N VAL A 481 -15.45 10.89 30.79
CA VAL A 481 -15.50 9.47 30.43
C VAL A 481 -16.08 9.28 29.03
N ALA A 482 -17.05 10.11 28.61
CA ALA A 482 -17.63 10.08 27.27
C ALA A 482 -16.63 10.40 26.15
N LEU A 483 -15.47 11.00 26.46
CA LEU A 483 -14.39 11.17 25.47
C LEU A 483 -13.82 9.82 25.01
N GLN A 484 -13.92 8.78 25.86
CA GLN A 484 -13.34 7.46 25.62
C GLN A 484 -11.84 7.49 25.29
N ASP A 485 -11.15 8.58 25.63
CA ASP A 485 -9.73 8.79 25.35
C ASP A 485 -8.87 8.05 26.39
N PRO A 486 -8.04 7.06 26.02
CA PRO A 486 -7.22 6.31 26.99
C PRO A 486 -6.23 7.18 27.77
N TYR A 487 -5.89 8.37 27.30
CA TYR A 487 -5.02 9.27 28.05
C TYR A 487 -5.77 10.04 29.14
N CYS A 488 -7.10 10.12 29.08
CA CYS A 488 -7.91 10.92 29.99
C CYS A 488 -8.58 10.06 31.04
N ALA A 489 -8.73 10.61 32.25
CA ALA A 489 -9.54 10.03 33.30
C ALA A 489 -10.08 11.14 34.21
N TRP A 490 -11.23 10.89 34.84
CA TRP A 490 -11.79 11.83 35.80
C TRP A 490 -11.14 11.67 37.17
N ASP A 491 -10.47 12.71 37.64
CA ASP A 491 -9.92 12.78 39.00
C ASP A 491 -11.03 13.12 39.99
N LYS A 492 -11.43 12.14 40.81
CA LYS A 492 -12.48 12.30 41.82
C LYS A 492 -12.13 13.35 42.89
N VAL A 493 -10.85 13.45 43.27
CA VAL A 493 -10.39 14.32 44.36
C VAL A 493 -10.37 15.77 43.90
N GLN A 494 -9.88 16.00 42.68
CA GLN A 494 -9.78 17.36 42.14
C GLN A 494 -11.04 17.80 41.40
N GLY A 495 -11.95 16.88 41.06
CA GLY A 495 -13.16 17.16 40.30
C GLY A 495 -12.87 17.69 38.90
N LYS A 496 -11.84 17.14 38.23
CA LYS A 496 -11.40 17.57 36.89
C LYS A 496 -10.97 16.39 36.04
N CYS A 497 -11.13 16.52 34.73
CA CYS A 497 -10.55 15.58 33.77
C CYS A 497 -9.04 15.83 33.68
N ARG A 498 -8.24 14.77 33.80
CA ARG A 498 -6.77 14.86 33.81
C ARG A 498 -6.16 13.79 32.93
N SER A 499 -4.95 14.09 32.46
CA SER A 499 -4.12 13.09 31.81
C SER A 499 -3.20 12.37 32.78
N LYS A 500 -2.59 11.29 32.29
CA LYS A 500 -1.56 10.52 32.99
C LYS A 500 -0.39 11.44 33.38
N GLY A 501 -0.09 11.53 34.68
CA GLY A 501 0.99 12.40 35.19
C GLY A 501 0.93 12.72 36.69
N VAL A 502 0.04 12.07 37.46
CA VAL A 502 -0.10 12.27 38.91
C VAL A 502 -0.17 10.90 39.58
N GLY A 503 0.57 10.73 40.68
CA GLY A 503 0.63 9.47 41.44
C GLY A 503 -0.76 8.92 41.77
N ARG A 504 -0.92 7.59 41.66
CA ARG A 504 -2.16 6.80 41.76
C ARG A 504 -3.02 6.63 40.48
N TRP A 505 -2.52 6.95 39.28
CA TRP A 505 -3.23 6.73 38.00
C TRP A 505 -3.82 5.32 37.80
N GLY A 506 -3.21 4.28 38.40
CA GLY A 506 -3.70 2.91 38.27
C GLY A 506 -4.91 2.57 39.14
N GLU A 507 -5.26 3.41 40.12
CA GLU A 507 -6.31 3.12 41.11
C GLU A 507 -7.68 3.62 40.62
N GLU A 508 -8.59 2.68 40.31
CA GLU A 508 -9.98 2.96 39.89
C GLU A 508 -10.80 3.72 40.95
N SER A 509 -10.36 3.70 42.21
CA SER A 509 -11.01 4.44 43.30
C SER A 509 -10.86 5.96 43.18
N TYR A 510 -9.79 6.41 42.51
CA TYR A 510 -9.43 7.83 42.36
C TYR A 510 -9.66 8.34 40.94
N PHE A 511 -9.43 7.49 39.94
CA PHE A 511 -9.56 7.85 38.53
C PHE A 511 -10.62 7.00 37.85
N PHE A 512 -11.63 7.66 37.29
CA PHE A 512 -12.70 6.98 36.57
C PHE A 512 -12.47 7.07 35.07
N GLN A 513 -12.51 5.92 34.40
CA GLN A 513 -12.44 5.84 32.95
C GLN A 513 -13.12 4.57 32.41
N SER A 514 -13.75 4.68 31.24
CA SER A 514 -14.27 3.56 30.46
C SER A 514 -14.12 3.85 28.96
N VAL A 515 -12.99 3.42 28.38
CA VAL A 515 -12.72 3.53 26.93
C VAL A 515 -13.74 2.75 26.11
N ALA A 516 -14.09 1.56 26.60
CA ALA A 516 -15.01 0.61 25.99
C ALA A 516 -16.42 1.20 25.77
N THR A 517 -17.02 1.76 26.82
CA THR A 517 -18.44 2.14 26.82
C THR A 517 -18.68 3.64 26.83
N GLY A 518 -17.70 4.46 27.24
CA GLY A 518 -17.91 5.89 27.46
C GLY A 518 -18.74 6.20 28.71
N GLU A 519 -19.04 5.20 29.53
CA GLU A 519 -19.86 5.32 30.73
C GLU A 519 -19.20 4.63 31.91
N HIS A 520 -19.23 5.27 33.08
CA HIS A 520 -18.68 4.73 34.31
C HIS A 520 -19.73 4.80 35.43
N VAL A 521 -19.90 3.71 36.16
CA VAL A 521 -20.96 3.55 37.19
C VAL A 521 -20.91 4.59 38.31
N ALA A 522 -19.71 5.12 38.60
CA ALA A 522 -19.51 6.15 39.62
C ALA A 522 -19.76 7.58 39.11
N CYS A 523 -19.95 7.78 37.80
CA CYS A 523 -20.33 9.08 37.25
C CYS A 523 -21.87 9.21 37.25
N PRO A 524 -22.43 10.35 37.67
CA PRO A 524 -23.86 10.60 37.51
C PRO A 524 -24.24 10.58 36.02
N PRO A 525 -25.47 10.19 35.66
CA PRO A 525 -25.91 10.30 34.27
C PRO A 525 -25.84 11.76 33.81
N PRO A 526 -25.54 12.02 32.52
CA PRO A 526 -25.50 13.38 32.00
C PRO A 526 -26.85 14.05 32.30
N LYS A 527 -26.81 15.22 32.97
CA LYS A 527 -28.02 16.02 33.15
C LYS A 527 -28.50 16.39 31.75
N SER A 528 -29.71 16.00 31.39
CA SER A 528 -30.40 16.48 30.19
C SER A 528 -30.53 18.00 30.30
N LYS A 529 -29.53 18.74 29.82
CA LYS A 529 -29.77 20.12 29.40
C LYS A 529 -30.69 20.02 28.21
N ASP A 530 -31.82 20.71 28.30
CA ASP A 530 -32.77 20.85 27.21
C ASP A 530 -32.02 21.07 25.90
N ALA A 531 -32.40 20.28 24.89
CA ALA A 531 -31.85 20.35 23.54
C ALA A 531 -32.19 21.72 22.94
N GLY A 532 -31.32 22.69 23.21
CA GLY A 532 -31.37 24.05 22.71
C GLY A 532 -29.99 24.65 22.87
N SER A 533 -29.20 24.59 21.80
CA SER A 533 -27.89 25.24 21.65
C SER A 533 -26.67 24.52 22.24
N VAL A 534 -26.26 23.40 21.64
CA VAL A 534 -24.87 23.16 21.18
C VAL A 534 -24.93 22.10 20.06
N GLY A 535 -24.46 22.43 18.85
CA GLY A 535 -24.44 21.50 17.72
C GLY A 535 -23.40 20.40 17.88
N GLY A 536 -23.83 19.14 17.74
CA GLY A 536 -22.98 17.95 17.66
C GLY A 536 -23.80 16.80 17.06
N LEU A 537 -23.42 16.37 15.86
CA LEU A 537 -24.08 15.31 15.09
C LEU A 537 -23.79 13.92 15.68
N SER A 538 -24.84 13.16 16.01
CA SER A 538 -25.13 11.83 15.42
C SER A 538 -26.13 11.06 16.28
N SER A 539 -27.34 10.82 15.74
CA SER A 539 -28.06 9.54 15.75
C SER A 539 -29.52 9.79 15.34
N ASN A 540 -29.83 9.60 14.06
CA ASN A 540 -31.20 9.61 13.55
C ASN A 540 -31.91 8.30 13.95
N GLN A 541 -32.88 8.40 14.85
CA GLN A 541 -34.00 7.45 14.96
C GLN A 541 -35.30 8.26 14.86
N PRO A 542 -36.21 7.97 13.89
CA PRO A 542 -37.47 8.70 13.80
C PRO A 542 -38.47 8.14 14.81
N LYS A 543 -38.71 8.88 15.89
CA LYS A 543 -39.93 8.75 16.70
C LYS A 543 -40.92 9.81 16.22
N PHE A 544 -41.97 9.36 15.54
CA PHE A 544 -43.16 10.16 15.26
C PHE A 544 -43.92 10.40 16.58
N SER A 545 -44.14 11.67 16.92
CA SER A 545 -45.15 12.10 17.89
C SER A 545 -45.71 13.43 17.42
N ASP A 546 -46.97 13.42 17.02
CA ASP A 546 -47.78 14.57 16.66
C ASP A 546 -47.98 15.51 17.85
N HIS A 547 -48.05 16.82 17.59
CA HIS A 547 -49.03 17.73 18.20
C HIS A 547 -49.10 19.05 17.43
N MET A 548 -50.27 19.31 16.81
CA MET A 548 -50.74 20.65 16.47
C MET A 548 -51.47 21.28 17.68
N PRO A 549 -51.55 22.62 17.78
CA PRO A 549 -52.23 23.31 18.86
C PRO A 549 -53.73 23.56 18.60
N ASN A 550 -54.48 23.62 19.70
CA ASN A 550 -55.92 23.87 19.83
C ASN A 550 -56.47 25.11 19.08
N LYS A 551 -57.65 24.95 18.45
CA LYS A 551 -58.87 25.70 18.84
C LYS A 551 -60.17 25.15 18.20
N GLU A 552 -61.20 25.11 19.06
CA GLU A 552 -62.65 25.11 18.80
C GLU A 552 -63.39 23.77 18.53
N GLN A 553 -64.25 23.44 19.52
CA GLN A 553 -65.32 22.43 19.62
C GLN A 553 -66.56 22.80 18.76
N PRO A 554 -67.67 22.01 18.70
CA PRO A 554 -67.90 20.61 19.13
C PRO A 554 -68.66 19.75 18.06
N ASP A 555 -68.61 18.42 18.17
CA ASP A 555 -69.80 17.54 18.28
C ASP A 555 -69.47 16.05 18.05
N GLY A 556 -70.03 15.19 18.92
CA GLY A 556 -70.66 13.93 18.50
C GLY A 556 -69.85 12.64 18.33
N GLN A 557 -70.00 11.75 19.32
CA GLN A 557 -70.22 10.28 19.21
C GLN A 557 -69.06 9.28 18.90
N ILE A 558 -68.60 8.64 19.98
CA ILE A 558 -68.48 7.18 20.28
C ILE A 558 -68.65 6.16 19.11
N ILE A 559 -67.70 5.22 18.93
CA ILE A 559 -67.85 3.72 19.07
C ILE A 559 -66.56 2.97 18.62
N ASN A 560 -66.35 1.87 19.35
CA ASN A 560 -65.28 0.88 19.46
C ASN A 560 -65.02 -0.10 18.29
N ILE A 561 -63.76 -0.59 18.23
CA ILE A 561 -63.27 -1.99 18.07
C ILE A 561 -63.53 -2.75 16.73
N ILE A 562 -62.45 -2.93 15.91
CA ILE A 562 -61.75 -4.18 15.45
C ILE A 562 -62.62 -5.47 15.21
N PRO A 563 -62.37 -6.45 14.27
CA PRO A 563 -61.17 -6.77 13.45
C PRO A 563 -61.42 -7.25 11.97
N ASP A 564 -60.31 -7.64 11.33
CA ASP A 564 -60.10 -8.70 10.33
C ASP A 564 -60.17 -8.40 8.82
N LYS A 565 -58.97 -8.36 8.23
CA LYS A 565 -58.65 -8.95 6.92
C LYS A 565 -57.75 -10.17 7.15
N PRO A 566 -57.70 -11.09 6.17
CA PRO A 566 -56.36 -11.52 5.80
C PRO A 566 -56.14 -11.66 4.28
N TYR A 567 -54.84 -11.72 3.95
CA TYR A 567 -54.20 -12.20 2.71
C TYR A 567 -53.93 -11.24 1.53
N GLU A 568 -52.64 -10.84 1.49
CA GLU A 568 -51.66 -11.03 0.41
C GLU A 568 -51.23 -9.89 -0.54
N ASN A 569 -49.90 -9.66 -0.47
CA ASN A 569 -48.92 -9.35 -1.51
C ASN A 569 -48.97 -8.00 -2.24
N THR A 570 -48.08 -7.08 -1.81
CA THR A 570 -47.01 -6.48 -2.66
C THR A 570 -45.98 -5.81 -1.73
N GLY A 571 -44.68 -6.03 -1.99
CA GLY A 571 -43.58 -5.54 -1.15
C GLY A 571 -43.41 -4.01 -1.16
N PRO A 572 -42.75 -3.41 -0.16
CA PRO A 572 -42.57 -1.96 -0.12
C PRO A 572 -41.32 -1.51 -0.90
N SER A 573 -41.56 -0.54 -1.77
CA SER A 573 -40.60 0.38 -2.39
C SER A 573 -39.85 1.19 -1.33
N VAL A 574 -38.55 1.41 -1.55
CA VAL A 574 -37.68 2.26 -0.74
C VAL A 574 -37.92 3.72 -1.08
N THR A 575 -38.41 4.51 -0.12
CA THR A 575 -38.59 5.96 -0.24
C THR A 575 -37.27 6.65 0.11
N ALA A 576 -36.71 7.43 -0.83
CA ALA A 576 -35.57 8.30 -0.59
C ALA A 576 -35.98 9.50 0.26
N THR A 577 -35.21 9.78 1.31
CA THR A 577 -35.35 10.93 2.22
C THR A 577 -34.86 12.24 1.61
N ASP A 578 -35.68 13.27 1.77
CA ASP A 578 -35.42 14.72 1.86
C ASP A 578 -34.52 15.39 0.80
N ALA A 579 -35.17 15.96 -0.22
CA ALA A 579 -34.61 17.02 -1.06
C ALA A 579 -34.87 18.40 -0.42
N LEU A 580 -33.84 19.26 -0.43
CA LEU A 580 -33.91 20.68 -0.02
C LEU A 580 -35.03 21.45 -0.74
N PRO A 581 -35.57 22.55 -0.15
CA PRO A 581 -36.66 23.30 -0.74
C PRO A 581 -36.24 23.91 -2.09
N ASN A 582 -36.92 23.51 -3.17
CA ASN A 582 -36.73 24.05 -4.51
C ASN A 582 -36.97 25.57 -4.51
N GLN A 583 -35.91 26.35 -4.71
CA GLN A 583 -35.97 27.81 -4.87
C GLN A 583 -36.45 28.25 -6.27
N TYR A 584 -36.73 27.33 -7.18
CA TYR A 584 -37.21 27.66 -8.53
C TYR A 584 -38.26 26.65 -8.99
N SER A 585 -39.31 27.13 -9.66
CA SER A 585 -40.35 26.27 -10.23
C SER A 585 -39.73 25.42 -11.35
N VAL A 586 -40.25 24.20 -11.54
CA VAL A 586 -39.82 23.28 -12.61
C VAL A 586 -39.86 23.95 -13.99
N GLU A 587 -40.78 24.89 -14.19
CA GLU A 587 -40.88 25.66 -15.43
C GLU A 587 -39.67 26.59 -15.62
N THR A 588 -39.13 27.19 -14.55
CA THR A 588 -37.94 28.04 -14.62
C THR A 588 -36.70 27.23 -14.99
N LEU A 589 -36.57 26.01 -14.45
CA LEU A 589 -35.45 25.12 -14.77
C LEU A 589 -35.50 24.68 -16.24
N ILE A 590 -36.68 24.28 -16.73
CA ILE A 590 -36.86 23.86 -18.13
C ILE A 590 -36.52 25.02 -19.07
N MET A 591 -37.00 26.24 -18.78
CA MET A 591 -36.69 27.41 -19.60
C MET A 591 -35.19 27.74 -19.59
N ALA A 592 -34.51 27.63 -18.46
CA ALA A 592 -33.06 27.87 -18.37
C ALA A 592 -32.24 26.82 -19.14
N VAL A 593 -32.63 25.54 -19.06
CA VAL A 593 -31.93 24.45 -19.75
C VAL A 593 -32.14 24.55 -21.27
N VAL A 594 -33.37 24.83 -21.72
CA VAL A 594 -33.66 25.01 -23.14
C VAL A 594 -32.94 26.23 -23.70
N ALA A 595 -32.96 27.36 -22.98
CA ALA A 595 -32.22 28.55 -23.39
C ALA A 595 -30.71 28.30 -23.43
N GLY A 596 -30.16 27.60 -22.45
CA GLY A 596 -28.74 27.22 -22.41
C GLY A 596 -28.34 26.32 -23.58
N ALA A 597 -29.15 25.31 -23.90
CA ALA A 597 -28.91 24.39 -25.02
C ALA A 597 -28.95 25.09 -26.38
N VAL A 598 -29.94 25.97 -26.60
CA VAL A 598 -30.04 26.77 -27.84
C VAL A 598 -28.86 27.74 -27.96
N SER A 599 -28.47 28.39 -26.86
CA SER A 599 -27.33 29.30 -26.83
C SER A 599 -26.02 28.58 -27.16
N ALA A 600 -25.80 27.39 -26.59
CA ALA A 600 -24.61 26.59 -26.85
C ALA A 600 -24.54 26.10 -28.30
N LEU A 601 -25.67 25.72 -28.90
CA LEU A 601 -25.72 25.33 -30.31
C LEU A 601 -25.41 26.50 -31.25
N VAL A 602 -25.95 27.68 -30.98
CA VAL A 602 -25.68 28.88 -31.79
C VAL A 602 -24.23 29.31 -31.66
N VAL A 603 -23.68 29.36 -30.44
CA VAL A 603 -22.29 29.72 -30.20
C VAL A 603 -21.34 28.68 -30.79
N GLY A 604 -21.64 27.39 -30.63
CA GLY A 604 -20.88 26.29 -31.21
C GLY A 604 -20.89 26.32 -32.74
N PHE A 605 -22.03 26.63 -33.36
CA PHE A 605 -22.13 26.77 -34.81
C PHE A 605 -21.36 27.99 -35.33
N ILE A 606 -21.44 29.14 -34.65
CA ILE A 606 -20.69 30.34 -35.04
C ILE A 606 -19.18 30.13 -34.85
N ALA A 607 -18.76 29.55 -33.72
CA ALA A 607 -17.37 29.23 -33.45
C ALA A 607 -16.83 28.21 -34.45
N GLY A 608 -17.58 27.15 -34.74
CA GLY A 608 -17.24 26.14 -35.74
C GLY A 608 -17.19 26.71 -37.16
N TYR A 609 -18.10 27.60 -37.53
CA TYR A 609 -18.11 28.28 -38.82
C TYR A 609 -16.92 29.24 -38.98
N LEU A 610 -16.56 29.97 -37.91
CA LEU A 610 -15.38 30.84 -37.90
C LEU A 610 -14.07 30.04 -37.93
N CYS A 611 -14.00 28.90 -37.23
CA CYS A 611 -12.85 27.98 -37.28
C CYS A 611 -12.71 27.33 -38.66
N GLY A 612 -13.79 26.80 -39.23
CA GLY A 612 -13.78 26.19 -40.56
C GLY A 612 -13.40 27.17 -41.67
N ARG A 613 -13.77 28.45 -41.55
CA ARG A 613 -13.37 29.50 -42.49
C ARG A 613 -11.91 29.95 -42.32
N LYS A 614 -11.30 29.70 -41.15
CA LYS A 614 -9.91 30.03 -40.83
C LYS A 614 -8.96 28.87 -41.12
N CYS A 615 -9.45 27.62 -41.13
CA CYS A 615 -8.70 26.42 -41.46
C CYS A 615 -8.67 26.08 -42.97
N HIS A 616 -9.37 26.82 -43.83
CA HIS A 616 -9.39 26.54 -45.27
C HIS A 616 -8.40 27.38 -46.10
N LYS A 617 -7.41 28.01 -45.46
CA LYS A 617 -6.44 28.86 -46.18
C LYS A 617 -4.97 28.54 -46.01
N ASP A 618 -4.62 27.49 -45.26
CA ASP A 618 -3.24 27.08 -45.09
C ASP A 618 -3.11 25.54 -45.25
N GLU A 619 -3.58 25.00 -46.38
CA GLU A 619 -3.04 23.73 -46.89
C GLU A 619 -1.92 24.07 -47.87
N ASP A 620 -0.71 24.17 -47.32
CA ASP A 620 0.57 23.79 -47.94
C ASP A 620 1.69 24.21 -46.98
N ASP A 621 2.03 23.33 -46.03
CA ASP A 621 3.41 22.99 -45.64
C ASP A 621 3.50 22.36 -44.24
N ASN A 622 4.04 21.13 -44.22
CA ASN A 622 4.77 20.47 -43.14
C ASN A 622 4.10 20.21 -41.77
N LEU A 623 3.74 18.93 -41.54
CA LEU A 623 3.87 18.31 -40.21
C LEU A 623 4.43 16.87 -40.30
N PRO A 624 5.51 16.56 -39.56
CA PRO A 624 6.00 15.21 -39.33
C PRO A 624 5.61 14.72 -37.91
N TYR A 625 4.86 13.62 -37.79
CA TYR A 625 5.10 12.46 -36.90
C TYR A 625 3.86 11.54 -36.80
N PRO A 626 4.02 10.21 -36.79
CA PRO A 626 2.92 9.26 -36.64
C PRO A 626 2.62 8.91 -35.17
N ASP A 627 1.35 8.57 -34.92
CA ASP A 627 0.79 8.04 -33.67
C ASP A 627 1.50 6.75 -33.24
N THR A 628 2.16 6.77 -32.08
CA THR A 628 2.95 5.63 -31.53
C THR A 628 2.42 5.07 -30.21
N GLU A 629 1.13 5.27 -29.88
CA GLU A 629 0.56 4.66 -28.67
C GLU A 629 -0.16 3.31 -28.90
N TYR A 630 -0.47 2.94 -30.14
CA TYR A 630 -1.19 1.68 -30.42
C TYR A 630 -0.31 0.46 -30.70
N GLU A 631 0.93 0.63 -31.18
CA GLU A 631 1.83 -0.51 -31.46
C GLU A 631 2.62 -1.03 -30.24
N TYR A 632 2.69 -0.26 -29.14
CA TYR A 632 3.48 -0.65 -27.96
C TYR A 632 2.82 -1.77 -27.12
N PHE A 633 1.51 -1.99 -27.27
CA PHE A 633 0.79 -3.04 -26.55
C PHE A 633 0.90 -4.42 -27.22
N GLU A 634 1.04 -4.51 -28.54
CA GLU A 634 1.24 -5.80 -29.24
C GLU A 634 2.67 -6.33 -29.08
N GLN A 635 3.66 -5.45 -28.94
CA GLN A 635 5.06 -5.86 -28.78
C GLN A 635 5.30 -6.63 -27.46
N ARG A 636 4.46 -6.41 -26.44
CA ARG A 636 4.50 -7.13 -25.15
C ARG A 636 4.02 -8.58 -25.24
N GLN A 637 3.13 -8.91 -26.16
CA GLN A 637 2.67 -10.31 -26.34
C GLN A 637 3.68 -11.15 -27.13
N ASN A 638 4.40 -10.54 -28.07
CA ASN A 638 5.32 -11.27 -28.95
C ASN A 638 6.71 -11.52 -28.36
N MET A 639 7.10 -10.83 -27.29
CA MET A 639 8.44 -11.01 -26.68
C MET A 639 8.61 -12.34 -25.92
N ASN A 640 7.51 -13.01 -25.55
CA ASN A 640 7.54 -14.35 -24.92
C ASN A 640 7.86 -15.50 -25.89
N SER A 641 8.08 -15.24 -27.18
CA SER A 641 8.34 -16.28 -28.20
C SER A 641 9.76 -16.34 -28.75
N ARG A 642 10.68 -15.49 -28.29
CA ARG A 642 12.10 -15.52 -28.73
C ARG A 642 13.06 -15.69 -27.57
N ILE A 643 13.19 -16.94 -27.11
CA ILE A 643 14.37 -17.39 -26.36
C ILE A 643 15.35 -17.97 -27.39
N THR A 644 16.39 -17.21 -27.76
CA THR A 644 17.64 -17.81 -28.26
C THR A 644 18.83 -16.85 -28.11
N ALA A 645 19.87 -17.36 -27.43
CA ALA A 645 21.29 -16.98 -27.41
C ALA A 645 21.71 -15.58 -26.87
N GLU A 646 22.44 -15.61 -25.73
CA GLU A 646 23.27 -14.52 -25.21
C GLU A 646 24.29 -14.01 -26.25
N PRO A 647 24.54 -12.69 -26.35
CA PRO A 647 25.80 -12.18 -26.88
C PRO A 647 26.84 -12.00 -25.76
N LYS A 648 28.03 -12.55 -25.99
CA LYS A 648 29.22 -12.36 -25.17
C LYS A 648 29.67 -10.90 -25.20
N LEU A 649 29.87 -10.31 -24.02
CA LEU A 649 30.52 -9.01 -23.81
C LEU A 649 32.01 -9.10 -24.20
N LEU A 650 32.48 -8.17 -25.05
CA LEU A 650 33.90 -7.83 -25.20
C LEU A 650 34.15 -6.45 -24.55
N PRO A 651 35.34 -6.22 -23.98
CA PRO A 651 35.61 -5.07 -23.12
C PRO A 651 35.79 -3.75 -23.90
N GLN A 652 35.37 -2.67 -23.25
CA GLN A 652 35.48 -1.27 -23.63
C GLN A 652 36.94 -0.84 -23.82
N GLU A 653 37.28 -0.33 -25.00
CA GLU A 653 38.46 0.53 -25.22
C GLU A 653 38.00 1.96 -25.49
N GLU A 654 38.69 2.91 -24.85
CA GLU A 654 38.51 4.36 -24.99
C GLU A 654 38.74 4.80 -26.43
N VAL A 655 37.85 5.63 -26.98
CA VAL A 655 38.10 6.29 -28.28
C VAL A 655 37.95 7.79 -28.12
N THR A 656 39.09 8.46 -28.20
CA THR A 656 39.26 9.90 -28.30
C THR A 656 38.82 10.38 -29.69
N TYR A 657 38.12 11.52 -29.75
CA TYR A 657 37.62 12.11 -30.99
C TYR A 657 38.75 12.58 -31.92
N ALA A 658 38.69 12.19 -33.20
CA ALA A 658 39.37 12.87 -34.30
C ALA A 658 38.46 12.93 -35.54
N GLU A 659 38.46 14.09 -36.20
CA GLU A 659 37.65 14.47 -37.37
C GLU A 659 37.83 13.56 -38.61
N PRO A 660 36.77 13.29 -39.41
CA PRO A 660 36.88 12.51 -40.63
C PRO A 660 37.29 13.34 -41.85
N VAL A 661 38.38 12.94 -42.51
CA VAL A 661 38.78 13.40 -43.86
C VAL A 661 38.16 12.47 -44.92
N LEU A 662 37.47 13.04 -45.89
CA LEU A 662 36.84 12.36 -47.02
C LEU A 662 37.89 11.92 -48.07
N VAL A 663 37.90 10.64 -48.43
CA VAL A 663 38.62 10.11 -49.61
C VAL A 663 37.69 9.17 -50.40
N PRO A 664 37.60 9.28 -51.74
CA PRO A 664 36.59 8.59 -52.55
C PRO A 664 36.95 7.13 -52.90
N GLN A 665 35.93 6.28 -53.02
CA GLN A 665 36.04 4.86 -53.40
C GLN A 665 36.00 4.62 -54.93
N PRO A 666 36.68 3.59 -55.46
CA PRO A 666 36.48 3.09 -56.82
C PRO A 666 35.49 1.89 -56.93
N PRO A 667 34.91 1.63 -58.13
CA PRO A 667 33.67 0.86 -58.34
C PRO A 667 33.83 -0.69 -58.43
N PRO A 668 32.72 -1.47 -58.40
CA PRO A 668 32.75 -2.90 -58.09
C PRO A 668 32.95 -3.81 -59.32
N LYS A 669 33.55 -4.99 -59.09
CA LYS A 669 33.62 -6.08 -60.08
C LYS A 669 32.79 -7.29 -59.61
N ASN A 670 31.80 -7.63 -60.43
CA ASN A 670 30.99 -8.85 -60.37
C ASN A 670 31.82 -10.09 -60.69
N TYR A 671 31.66 -11.21 -59.96
CA TYR A 671 31.71 -12.56 -60.53
C TYR A 671 30.91 -13.57 -59.69
N SER A 672 30.07 -14.35 -60.40
CA SER A 672 29.20 -15.44 -59.94
C SER A 672 29.93 -16.80 -60.00
N PRO A 673 29.56 -17.83 -59.20
CA PRO A 673 30.35 -19.06 -59.04
C PRO A 673 29.85 -20.25 -59.87
N LYS A 674 30.76 -21.07 -60.43
CA LYS A 674 30.49 -22.47 -60.83
C LYS A 674 31.70 -23.42 -60.66
N SER A 675 31.50 -24.40 -59.78
CA SER A 675 31.84 -25.85 -59.80
C SER A 675 33.17 -26.39 -60.34
N THR A 676 33.76 -27.34 -59.59
CA THR A 676 34.22 -28.68 -60.05
C THR A 676 34.56 -29.54 -58.82
N LEU A 677 33.74 -30.54 -58.44
CA LEU A 677 33.75 -31.98 -58.82
C LEU A 677 35.04 -32.77 -58.51
N ARG A 678 34.94 -33.74 -57.59
CA ARG A 678 35.78 -34.96 -57.54
C ARG A 678 34.94 -36.17 -57.13
N LYS A 679 34.90 -37.19 -58.00
CA LYS A 679 34.41 -38.56 -57.77
C LYS A 679 35.62 -39.50 -57.60
N GLY A 680 35.48 -40.54 -56.78
CA GLY A 680 36.42 -41.68 -56.68
C GLY A 680 36.16 -42.77 -57.74
N PRO A 681 36.87 -43.91 -57.65
CA PRO A 681 36.14 -45.19 -57.74
C PRO A 681 36.78 -46.43 -57.02
N HIS A 682 35.94 -47.48 -56.87
CA HIS A 682 36.19 -48.96 -56.81
C HIS A 682 36.92 -49.59 -55.60
N GLN A 683 36.66 -50.81 -55.08
CA GLN A 683 35.62 -51.88 -55.21
C GLN A 683 35.98 -53.02 -54.20
N ASN A 684 34.99 -53.80 -53.74
CA ASN A 684 34.97 -55.28 -53.48
C ASN A 684 34.33 -55.76 -52.15
N ASN A 685 33.20 -56.47 -52.32
CA ASN A 685 32.73 -57.75 -51.74
C ASN A 685 32.94 -58.01 -50.22
N ALA A 686 31.97 -58.48 -49.42
CA ALA A 686 31.14 -59.68 -49.59
C ALA A 686 30.06 -59.78 -48.48
N GLU A 687 28.91 -60.38 -48.81
CA GLU A 687 28.09 -61.35 -48.03
C GLU A 687 27.60 -61.01 -46.59
N THR A 688 26.41 -61.34 -46.07
CA THR A 688 25.11 -61.91 -46.53
C THR A 688 24.15 -61.89 -45.33
N LEU A 689 22.84 -61.85 -45.62
CA LEU A 689 21.68 -62.45 -44.92
C LEU A 689 21.09 -61.89 -43.60
N PHE A 690 19.85 -61.33 -43.71
CA PHE A 690 18.53 -61.80 -43.19
C PHE A 690 18.47 -62.48 -41.79
N GLN A 691 17.47 -62.33 -40.90
CA GLN A 691 16.04 -62.00 -41.01
C GLN A 691 15.41 -61.77 -39.61
N PHE A 692 14.25 -61.10 -39.58
CA PHE A 692 13.28 -61.01 -38.47
C PHE A 692 12.54 -62.33 -38.20
N GLN A 693 12.06 -62.57 -36.95
CA GLN A 693 10.61 -62.81 -36.63
C GLN A 693 10.29 -63.19 -35.15
N THR A 694 9.33 -62.43 -34.59
CA THR A 694 8.06 -62.76 -33.90
C THR A 694 7.79 -64.04 -33.05
N ASP A 695 7.07 -63.77 -31.96
CA ASP A 695 5.88 -64.45 -31.37
C ASP A 695 5.98 -65.65 -30.40
N GLY A 696 5.12 -65.57 -29.37
CA GLY A 696 4.33 -66.71 -28.89
C GLY A 696 4.67 -67.26 -27.50
N GLY A 697 3.81 -67.02 -26.51
CA GLY A 697 3.92 -67.59 -25.16
C GLY A 697 3.34 -69.00 -24.99
N TYR A 698 3.43 -69.58 -23.77
CA TYR A 698 2.37 -70.29 -23.04
C TYR A 698 2.88 -70.93 -21.72
N ASN A 699 2.07 -70.75 -20.65
CA ASN A 699 1.76 -71.61 -19.49
C ASN A 699 2.81 -72.17 -18.48
N GLY A 700 2.51 -71.96 -17.19
CA GLY A 700 2.18 -73.10 -16.29
C GLY A 700 2.60 -73.04 -14.80
N ARG A 701 1.62 -72.74 -13.91
CA ARG A 701 1.35 -73.33 -12.54
C ARG A 701 2.41 -73.16 -11.41
N ASP A 702 2.12 -72.98 -10.10
CA ASP A 702 0.92 -73.17 -9.26
C ASP A 702 1.12 -72.62 -7.81
N ASN A 703 0.02 -72.13 -7.18
CA ASN A 703 -0.44 -72.16 -5.77
C ASN A 703 0.42 -71.75 -4.54
N TYR A 704 -0.06 -70.78 -3.72
CA TYR A 704 -0.88 -71.03 -2.49
C TYR A 704 -1.36 -69.73 -1.75
N ARG A 705 -2.70 -69.64 -1.57
CA ARG A 705 -3.54 -69.07 -0.47
C ARG A 705 -3.31 -67.66 0.16
N GLY A 706 -4.31 -66.79 -0.05
CA GLY A 706 -5.40 -66.56 0.92
C GLY A 706 -5.43 -65.21 1.66
N ARG A 707 -6.45 -64.36 1.41
CA ARG A 707 -7.67 -64.18 2.26
C ARG A 707 -8.46 -62.92 1.83
N ASP A 708 -9.77 -63.12 1.62
CA ASP A 708 -10.78 -62.10 1.32
C ASP A 708 -11.28 -61.34 2.57
N ASN A 709 -11.86 -60.16 2.35
CA ASN A 709 -13.06 -59.57 2.99
C ASN A 709 -13.33 -58.20 2.34
N PHE A 710 -14.22 -58.09 1.35
CA PHE A 710 -15.66 -57.75 1.42
C PHE A 710 -16.02 -56.48 2.20
N GLY A 711 -16.65 -55.54 1.49
CA GLY A 711 -17.25 -54.32 2.03
C GLY A 711 -17.81 -53.36 0.97
N THR A 712 -18.75 -53.82 0.14
CA THR A 712 -19.54 -53.01 -0.81
C THR A 712 -20.72 -52.30 -0.12
N LEU A 713 -20.95 -51.02 -0.45
CA LEU A 713 -22.28 -50.40 -0.55
C LEU A 713 -22.24 -49.41 -1.73
N ARG A 714 -22.63 -49.84 -2.93
CA ARG A 714 -23.96 -49.72 -3.57
C ARG A 714 -24.33 -48.31 -4.04
N SER A 715 -24.14 -48.18 -5.35
CA SER A 715 -24.81 -47.35 -6.34
C SER A 715 -26.31 -47.14 -6.14
N HIS A 716 -26.80 -45.97 -6.54
CA HIS A 716 -28.04 -45.87 -7.31
C HIS A 716 -27.70 -45.56 -8.78
N GLN A 717 -28.40 -46.31 -9.62
CA GLN A 717 -28.21 -46.51 -11.05
C GLN A 717 -29.52 -46.12 -11.75
N GLY A 718 -29.41 -45.66 -12.99
CA GLY A 718 -30.46 -45.76 -14.00
C GLY A 718 -30.86 -44.41 -14.62
N ASP A 719 -31.00 -44.26 -15.93
CA ASP A 719 -30.71 -45.18 -17.04
C ASP A 719 -30.74 -44.42 -18.38
N ASN A 720 -30.33 -45.15 -19.41
CA ASN A 720 -29.79 -44.76 -20.72
C ASN A 720 -30.72 -44.14 -21.82
N PHE A 721 -30.03 -43.72 -22.91
CA PHE A 721 -30.40 -43.48 -24.33
C PHE A 721 -30.79 -42.04 -24.72
N ARG A 722 -30.23 -41.36 -25.74
CA ARG A 722 -29.87 -41.74 -27.13
C ARG A 722 -28.91 -40.71 -27.79
N ARG A 723 -28.15 -41.16 -28.80
CA ARG A 723 -27.33 -40.38 -29.77
C ARG A 723 -28.14 -39.38 -30.61
N GLY A 724 -27.52 -38.28 -31.04
CA GLY A 724 -27.88 -37.55 -32.27
C GLY A 724 -27.51 -36.06 -32.30
N ASP A 725 -26.44 -35.74 -33.05
CA ASP A 725 -26.12 -34.52 -33.81
C ASP A 725 -26.62 -33.12 -33.39
N GLY A 726 -25.66 -32.18 -33.36
CA GLY A 726 -25.81 -30.93 -34.12
C GLY A 726 -25.96 -29.62 -33.33
N PHE A 727 -25.14 -28.66 -33.75
CA PHE A 727 -25.26 -27.20 -33.60
C PHE A 727 -24.68 -26.53 -32.34
N ALA A 728 -23.46 -26.05 -32.54
CA ALA A 728 -22.91 -24.87 -31.88
C ALA A 728 -23.82 -23.65 -32.11
N THR A 729 -24.13 -22.91 -31.05
CA THR A 729 -24.62 -21.53 -31.14
C THR A 729 -23.79 -20.65 -30.23
N THR A 730 -22.99 -19.80 -30.87
CA THR A 730 -22.36 -18.62 -30.29
C THR A 730 -23.43 -17.66 -29.79
N ARG A 731 -23.40 -17.28 -28.50
CA ARG A 731 -24.31 -16.26 -27.96
C ARG A 731 -23.56 -14.94 -27.82
N SER A 732 -23.79 -14.07 -28.80
CA SER A 732 -23.49 -12.63 -28.78
C SER A 732 -24.17 -11.97 -27.58
N VAL A 733 -23.40 -11.23 -26.77
CA VAL A 733 -23.92 -10.36 -25.71
C VAL A 733 -24.03 -8.94 -26.28
N LYS A 734 -25.28 -8.48 -26.37
CA LYS A 734 -25.67 -7.14 -26.80
C LYS A 734 -25.39 -6.16 -25.67
N LYS A 735 -24.49 -5.20 -25.88
CA LYS A 735 -24.31 -4.02 -25.03
C LYS A 735 -25.60 -3.20 -25.04
N VAL A 736 -26.16 -2.95 -23.86
CA VAL A 736 -27.15 -1.89 -23.62
C VAL A 736 -26.42 -0.83 -22.80
N TYR A 737 -26.29 0.35 -23.38
CA TYR A 737 -25.88 1.56 -22.66
C TYR A 737 -27.10 2.09 -21.92
N LEU A 738 -26.93 2.35 -20.62
CA LEU A 738 -27.62 3.40 -19.88
C LEU A 738 -26.57 4.14 -19.04
#